data_AF-A0A4R6YVB8-F1
#
_entry.id   AF-A0A4R6YVB8-F1
#
_cell.length_a   1.000
_cell.length_b   1.000
_cell.length_c   1.000
_cell.angle_alpha   90.00
_cell.angle_beta   90.00
_cell.angle_gamma   90.00
#
_symmetry.space_group_name_H-M   'P 1'
#
loop_
_entity.id
_entity.type
_entity.pdbx_description
1 polymer ?
#
loop_
_entity_poly.entity_id
_entity_poly.type
_entity_poly.pdbx_seq_one_letter_code
_entity_poly.pdbx_strand_id
1 'polypeptide(L)'
;MPHPRPFAIREGVVQMNYATKTLTGLWRAALPACLLFALGAGASLHAAESEAAKPSLLSLQVDTYRGKADSLRPVELFSARSSERATSDASVQLAVSSGTLLDLDLASIAELQRSRPSSITLRLPTRERGTVELELFAHDIFAHDYQVTASGGEDTSTIKRGLHYRGMVKGEEQSFAAISVFDQEIIGTFSTPTEGNWVVGKLEGLNRNHRHIVYAESALLDKSGAPGCAMDAAGVGRETFAKFWDEPSHSVSASAKSTLPEAVKADGGSGIDALETVKCATEWMEAEYDIFQNRGSLQAATDYVTGVFNNSATLYANDGISLKLQQAYIWTTNDPYNGSSSTANLSSFQSNRAGSFTGTIAQLLTFRSLGGGVAAGFAGICNASRSASMCTSGVQAAYNTVPTYSWTVSVVTHEAGHLLGSRHTHACVWNGNNTAIDSCSGATEGGCPLPGNPSGGGTIMSYCHLTSVGINFNRGFGTQPATTIRNRVEAGSCLNNCDGGPVGGGALTKGVAKTGQAAATNATLSYTLAVPAGATNLTFTTSGGSGDADLYVKFGSAPTDTVNDCKSTNSTNAETCTIAAPSAGTYYVAVKAYAAFSGLSIVGDYSTGGSGGVQTYSNATDYTISDNATVESPIAVSGRSGNAPSNASVSVNIQHTYQGDLKVDLVAPDGSVYVLHNRTGGATANIVATYTVNLSSEALNGTWKLRVNDNGPGDVGKIDSWSIRF
;
A
#
# COMPACT_ATOMS: atom_id res chain seq x y z
N MET A 1 27.10 52.82 -47.20
CA MET A 1 25.88 53.55 -46.80
C MET A 1 24.93 52.54 -46.14
N PRO A 2 24.12 52.89 -45.11
CA PRO A 2 23.83 54.24 -44.62
C PRO A 2 24.20 54.52 -43.14
N HIS A 3 24.48 55.80 -42.88
CA HIS A 3 24.39 56.57 -41.62
C HIS A 3 23.87 57.96 -42.03
N PRO A 4 23.28 58.83 -41.17
CA PRO A 4 23.46 59.02 -39.70
C PRO A 4 22.14 58.77 -38.89
N ARG A 5 22.04 58.71 -37.54
CA ARG A 5 22.55 59.55 -36.39
C ARG A 5 21.98 60.99 -36.39
N PRO A 6 21.87 61.73 -35.25
CA PRO A 6 22.42 61.55 -33.87
C PRO A 6 21.34 61.53 -32.75
N PHE A 7 21.59 61.35 -31.43
CA PHE A 7 22.49 62.07 -30.50
C PHE A 7 22.95 61.22 -29.28
N ALA A 8 24.04 61.64 -28.62
CA ALA A 8 24.64 61.03 -27.43
C ALA A 8 24.25 61.80 -26.13
N ILE A 9 24.65 61.42 -24.90
CA ILE A 9 25.99 61.61 -24.30
C ILE A 9 26.17 60.81 -22.97
N ARG A 10 27.32 60.12 -22.83
CA ARG A 10 28.20 59.79 -21.66
C ARG A 10 27.65 59.44 -20.25
N GLU A 11 28.09 58.31 -19.67
CA GLU A 11 29.12 58.14 -18.57
C GLU A 11 28.67 58.61 -17.16
N GLY A 12 28.95 57.94 -16.04
CA GLY A 12 29.65 56.67 -15.80
C GLY A 12 29.70 56.29 -14.28
N VAL A 13 30.20 55.09 -14.01
CA VAL A 13 30.70 54.47 -12.74
C VAL A 13 30.67 55.29 -11.42
N VAL A 14 30.19 54.70 -10.32
CA VAL A 14 30.89 54.55 -9.00
C VAL A 14 30.06 53.73 -7.98
N GLN A 15 30.75 53.06 -7.06
CA GLN A 15 30.21 52.26 -5.94
C GLN A 15 29.42 53.09 -4.90
N MET A 16 28.60 52.44 -4.08
CA MET A 16 28.41 52.87 -2.69
C MET A 16 28.43 51.68 -1.72
N ASN A 17 28.99 51.93 -0.53
CA ASN A 17 29.30 50.95 0.48
C ASN A 17 29.12 51.62 1.87
N TYR A 18 28.58 50.89 2.85
CA TYR A 18 28.64 51.14 4.31
C TYR A 18 27.88 52.30 5.01
N ALA A 19 27.27 51.91 6.15
CA ALA A 19 27.36 52.51 7.51
C ALA A 19 26.26 53.45 8.10
N THR A 20 25.37 52.81 8.88
CA THR A 20 25.03 53.07 10.32
C THR A 20 24.76 54.49 10.90
N LYS A 21 23.62 54.60 11.62
CA LYS A 21 23.43 55.20 12.99
C LYS A 21 21.95 55.03 13.42
N THR A 22 21.54 54.17 14.37
CA THR A 22 21.57 54.24 15.86
C THR A 22 20.75 55.35 16.57
N LEU A 23 19.87 54.86 17.47
CA LEU A 23 19.53 55.33 18.86
C LEU A 23 18.19 56.03 19.21
N THR A 24 17.71 55.66 20.42
CA THR A 24 16.53 56.13 21.20
C THR A 24 15.15 55.72 20.66
N GLY A 25 14.16 55.20 21.41
CA GLY A 25 13.87 55.16 22.86
C GLY A 25 12.67 56.09 23.18
N LEU A 26 11.68 55.83 24.06
CA LEU A 26 11.38 54.75 25.01
C LEU A 26 9.92 55.03 25.57
N TRP A 27 9.21 54.07 26.22
CA TRP A 27 7.94 54.19 27.02
C TRP A 27 6.51 53.98 26.40
N ARG A 28 5.99 52.75 26.60
CA ARG A 28 4.82 52.31 27.43
C ARG A 28 3.37 52.85 27.27
N ALA A 29 2.45 51.92 27.63
CA ALA A 29 1.02 52.03 28.01
C ALA A 29 -0.02 51.94 26.86
N ALA A 30 -1.17 51.25 26.99
CA ALA A 30 -1.59 50.23 27.97
C ALA A 30 -2.79 49.41 27.40
N LEU A 31 -2.95 48.16 27.85
CA LEU A 31 -4.17 47.35 27.69
C LEU A 31 -4.67 46.93 29.07
N PRO A 32 -5.99 47.02 29.33
CA PRO A 32 -6.66 46.17 30.31
C PRO A 32 -7.76 45.32 29.66
N ALA A 33 -7.86 44.07 30.10
CA ALA A 33 -8.96 43.16 29.76
C ALA A 33 -10.14 43.32 30.74
N CYS A 34 -11.38 42.96 30.32
CA CYS A 34 -12.27 41.98 31.00
C CYS A 34 -13.74 42.02 30.54
N LEU A 35 -14.42 40.87 30.75
CA LEU A 35 -15.79 40.40 30.35
C LEU A 35 -15.83 39.77 28.95
N LEU A 36 -15.89 38.44 28.75
CA LEU A 36 -16.22 37.26 29.60
C LEU A 36 -17.72 37.06 29.90
N PHE A 37 -18.19 35.83 29.63
CA PHE A 37 -19.57 35.27 29.66
C PHE A 37 -20.47 35.60 28.43
N ALA A 38 -21.12 34.63 27.76
CA ALA A 38 -21.16 33.17 27.97
C ALA A 38 -21.60 32.34 26.72
N LEU A 39 -21.21 31.05 26.72
CA LEU A 39 -21.89 29.87 26.14
C LEU A 39 -22.11 29.73 24.61
N GLY A 40 -21.44 28.72 24.03
CA GLY A 40 -22.20 27.51 23.63
C GLY A 40 -22.40 27.18 22.15
N ALA A 41 -21.34 26.85 21.40
CA ALA A 41 -21.39 25.85 20.33
C ALA A 41 -19.96 25.37 19.99
N GLY A 42 -19.72 24.07 20.01
CA GLY A 42 -18.41 23.50 19.68
C GLY A 42 -18.23 23.35 18.16
N ALA A 43 -17.12 23.86 17.64
CA ALA A 43 -16.61 23.50 16.32
C ALA A 43 -15.18 22.99 16.50
N SER A 44 -15.02 21.67 16.63
CA SER A 44 -13.70 21.04 16.70
C SER A 44 -13.02 21.18 15.34
N LEU A 45 -12.00 22.03 15.25
CA LEU A 45 -11.05 22.01 14.12
C LEU A 45 -10.39 20.64 14.10
N HIS A 46 -10.86 19.77 13.21
CA HIS A 46 -10.10 18.58 12.83
C HIS A 46 -8.94 19.06 11.97
N ALA A 47 -7.75 19.11 12.55
CA ALA A 47 -6.53 19.14 11.76
C ALA A 47 -6.49 17.84 10.94
N ALA A 48 -6.33 17.95 9.62
CA ALA A 48 -6.09 16.78 8.78
C ALA A 48 -4.80 16.11 9.26
N GLU A 49 -4.88 14.85 9.67
CA GLU A 49 -3.72 14.09 10.12
C GLU A 49 -2.76 13.92 8.93
N SER A 50 -1.56 14.51 9.04
CA SER A 50 -0.44 14.09 8.21
C SER A 50 0.01 12.72 8.71
N GLU A 51 -0.51 11.65 8.11
CA GLU A 51 -0.09 10.27 8.39
C GLU A 51 1.45 10.18 8.31
N ALA A 52 2.10 10.02 9.48
CA ALA A 52 3.52 9.71 9.54
C ALA A 52 3.70 8.31 8.94
N ALA A 53 4.23 8.27 7.72
CA ALA A 53 4.04 7.11 6.85
C ALA A 53 4.71 5.83 7.41
N LYS A 54 3.89 4.78 7.54
CA LYS A 54 4.28 3.42 7.92
C LYS A 54 5.11 2.79 6.78
N PRO A 55 6.09 1.91 7.08
CA PRO A 55 6.74 1.09 6.05
C PRO A 55 5.69 0.29 5.25
N SER A 56 5.94 0.07 3.96
CA SER A 56 5.05 -0.71 3.11
C SER A 56 4.98 -2.16 3.58
N LEU A 57 3.83 -2.85 3.43
CA LEU A 57 3.77 -4.27 3.85
C LEU A 57 4.77 -5.12 3.03
N LEU A 58 5.07 -4.66 1.81
CA LEU A 58 6.07 -5.23 0.93
C LEU A 58 7.51 -5.05 1.43
N SER A 59 7.88 -3.93 2.06
CA SER A 59 9.22 -3.75 2.62
C SER A 59 9.48 -4.70 3.80
N LEU A 60 8.48 -4.86 4.68
CA LEU A 60 8.51 -5.84 5.77
C LEU A 60 8.63 -7.28 5.24
N GLN A 61 8.01 -7.58 4.09
CA GLN A 61 8.16 -8.88 3.43
C GLN A 61 9.56 -9.05 2.80
N VAL A 62 10.14 -8.00 2.19
CA VAL A 62 11.51 -7.99 1.65
C VAL A 62 12.57 -8.18 2.74
N ASP A 63 12.38 -7.60 3.92
CA ASP A 63 13.27 -7.81 5.08
C ASP A 63 13.38 -9.30 5.48
N THR A 64 12.33 -10.09 5.27
CA THR A 64 12.39 -11.54 5.54
C THR A 64 13.34 -12.29 4.60
N TYR A 65 13.72 -11.70 3.46
CA TYR A 65 14.71 -12.26 2.54
C TYR A 65 16.12 -11.73 2.84
N ARG A 66 16.27 -10.45 3.18
CA ARG A 66 17.57 -9.83 3.52
C ARG A 66 18.29 -10.65 4.61
N GLY A 67 19.49 -11.16 4.28
CA GLY A 67 20.36 -11.88 5.23
C GLY A 67 20.33 -13.41 5.14
N LYS A 68 19.58 -14.01 4.20
CA LYS A 68 19.72 -15.44 3.85
C LYS A 68 20.90 -15.63 2.87
N ALA A 69 21.57 -16.78 2.92
CA ALA A 69 22.83 -17.00 2.17
C ALA A 69 22.74 -16.78 0.64
N ASP A 70 21.56 -17.01 0.05
CA ASP A 70 21.27 -16.80 -1.39
C ASP A 70 20.23 -15.67 -1.64
N SER A 71 20.06 -14.73 -0.70
CA SER A 71 19.03 -13.68 -0.81
C SER A 71 19.34 -12.62 -1.86
N LEU A 72 18.30 -12.17 -2.59
CA LEU A 72 18.32 -10.97 -3.43
C LEU A 72 19.42 -10.97 -4.51
N ARG A 73 19.65 -12.12 -5.16
CA ARG A 73 20.64 -12.28 -6.25
C ARG A 73 20.51 -11.15 -7.29
N PRO A 74 21.58 -10.37 -7.58
CA PRO A 74 21.54 -9.35 -8.62
C PRO A 74 21.26 -9.95 -10.00
N VAL A 75 20.36 -9.31 -10.76
CA VAL A 75 20.02 -9.68 -12.14
C VAL A 75 20.02 -8.45 -13.04
N GLU A 76 20.69 -8.60 -14.19
CA GLU A 76 20.78 -7.60 -15.25
C GLU A 76 19.95 -8.15 -16.43
N LEU A 77 18.73 -7.65 -16.64
CA LEU A 77 17.83 -8.18 -17.69
C LEU A 77 17.87 -7.37 -19.01
N PHE A 78 18.67 -6.30 -19.02
CA PHE A 78 18.83 -5.39 -20.15
C PHE A 78 20.30 -5.32 -20.54
N SER A 79 20.57 -5.17 -21.83
CA SER A 79 21.94 -5.13 -22.34
C SER A 79 22.73 -3.95 -21.78
N ALA A 80 24.04 -4.12 -21.56
CA ALA A 80 24.93 -3.05 -21.08
C ALA A 80 24.90 -1.77 -21.94
N ARG A 81 24.60 -1.91 -23.25
CA ARG A 81 24.42 -0.79 -24.19
C ARG A 81 23.25 0.12 -23.80
N SER A 82 22.25 -0.38 -23.09
CA SER A 82 21.13 0.42 -22.56
C SER A 82 21.66 1.45 -21.56
N SER A 83 22.54 1.02 -20.64
CA SER A 83 23.19 1.89 -19.65
C SER A 83 24.16 2.89 -20.31
N GLU A 84 24.87 2.49 -21.36
CA GLU A 84 25.77 3.38 -22.13
C GLU A 84 25.02 4.44 -22.95
N ARG A 85 23.78 4.14 -23.39
CA ARG A 85 22.99 5.01 -24.28
C ARG A 85 21.88 5.80 -23.59
N ALA A 86 21.58 5.54 -22.32
CA ALA A 86 20.50 6.18 -21.56
C ALA A 86 20.47 7.72 -21.64
N THR A 87 21.62 8.37 -21.84
CA THR A 87 21.76 9.83 -21.94
C THR A 87 21.75 10.37 -23.38
N SER A 88 21.81 9.51 -24.40
CA SER A 88 22.02 9.90 -25.81
C SER A 88 21.04 9.29 -26.82
N ASP A 89 20.33 8.20 -26.48
CA ASP A 89 19.22 7.70 -27.29
C ASP A 89 18.01 8.62 -27.06
N ALA A 90 17.88 9.59 -27.96
CA ALA A 90 16.96 10.70 -27.80
C ALA A 90 15.50 10.23 -27.88
N SER A 91 14.82 10.21 -26.73
CA SER A 91 13.36 10.02 -26.59
C SER A 91 12.50 11.12 -27.26
N VAL A 92 13.12 11.95 -28.11
CA VAL A 92 12.60 13.15 -28.82
C VAL A 92 11.50 12.85 -29.87
N GLN A 93 11.13 11.58 -30.07
CA GLN A 93 9.93 11.19 -30.84
C GLN A 93 8.89 10.39 -30.03
N LEU A 94 9.16 10.12 -28.75
CA LEU A 94 8.23 9.47 -27.83
C LEU A 94 7.47 10.55 -27.05
N ALA A 95 6.24 10.26 -26.62
CA ALA A 95 5.41 11.27 -25.94
C ALA A 95 5.73 11.45 -24.45
N VAL A 96 7.02 11.38 -24.10
CA VAL A 96 7.57 11.62 -22.77
C VAL A 96 8.68 12.67 -22.84
N SER A 97 8.73 13.54 -21.83
CA SER A 97 9.75 14.59 -21.68
C SER A 97 11.10 14.03 -21.23
N SER A 98 11.07 12.90 -20.53
CA SER A 98 12.24 12.11 -20.13
C SER A 98 11.85 10.64 -20.02
N GLY A 99 12.82 9.74 -20.21
CA GLY A 99 12.62 8.30 -20.27
C GLY A 99 13.79 7.61 -20.96
N THR A 100 14.03 6.36 -20.58
CA THR A 100 15.24 5.59 -20.91
C THR A 100 14.90 4.36 -21.74
N LEU A 101 15.54 4.19 -22.89
CA LEU A 101 15.36 3.03 -23.76
C LEU A 101 16.25 1.87 -23.33
N LEU A 102 15.64 0.68 -23.30
CA LEU A 102 16.25 -0.55 -22.80
C LEU A 102 16.14 -1.65 -23.86
N ASP A 103 17.27 -2.22 -24.27
CA ASP A 103 17.28 -3.40 -25.16
C ASP A 103 17.37 -4.67 -24.28
N LEU A 104 16.36 -5.55 -24.36
CA LEU A 104 16.21 -6.74 -23.52
C LEU A 104 17.31 -7.79 -23.80
N ASP A 105 17.90 -8.37 -22.75
CA ASP A 105 18.85 -9.48 -22.88
C ASP A 105 18.14 -10.83 -22.75
N LEU A 106 17.76 -11.41 -23.89
CA LEU A 106 17.06 -12.70 -23.96
C LEU A 106 17.84 -13.87 -23.34
N ALA A 107 19.17 -13.81 -23.26
CA ALA A 107 19.96 -14.85 -22.61
C ALA A 107 19.82 -14.78 -21.09
N SER A 108 19.87 -13.57 -20.52
CA SER A 108 19.65 -13.33 -19.10
C SER A 108 18.20 -13.59 -18.68
N ILE A 109 17.22 -13.31 -19.54
CA ILE A 109 15.81 -13.70 -19.36
C ILE A 109 15.67 -15.22 -19.29
N ALA A 110 16.21 -15.95 -20.26
CA ALA A 110 16.15 -17.41 -20.28
C ALA A 110 16.83 -18.03 -19.04
N GLU A 111 17.93 -17.45 -18.56
CA GLU A 111 18.58 -17.87 -17.31
C GLU A 111 17.72 -17.60 -16.07
N LEU A 112 17.04 -16.45 -15.99
CA LEU A 112 16.12 -16.15 -14.89
C LEU A 112 14.94 -17.14 -14.90
N GLN A 113 14.34 -17.39 -16.06
CA GLN A 113 13.24 -18.34 -16.24
C GLN A 113 13.63 -19.78 -15.91
N ARG A 114 14.89 -20.16 -16.16
CA ARG A 114 15.45 -21.48 -15.84
C ARG A 114 15.79 -21.63 -14.35
N SER A 115 16.34 -20.59 -13.73
CA SER A 115 16.78 -20.62 -12.33
C SER A 115 15.68 -20.31 -11.31
N ARG A 116 14.62 -19.59 -11.73
CA ARG A 116 13.41 -19.25 -10.94
C ARG A 116 13.70 -18.83 -9.49
N PRO A 117 14.64 -17.88 -9.24
CA PRO A 117 15.04 -17.51 -7.90
C PRO A 117 13.86 -16.91 -7.12
N SER A 118 13.76 -17.29 -5.84
CA SER A 118 12.71 -16.82 -4.92
C SER A 118 12.87 -15.35 -4.52
N SER A 119 14.05 -14.75 -4.72
CA SER A 119 14.30 -13.32 -4.55
C SER A 119 15.44 -12.83 -5.46
N ILE A 120 15.35 -11.60 -5.92
CA ILE A 120 16.30 -10.95 -6.84
C ILE A 120 16.51 -9.47 -6.48
N THR A 121 17.67 -8.92 -6.87
CA THR A 121 17.84 -7.48 -7.03
C THR A 121 17.82 -7.16 -8.53
N LEU A 122 16.72 -6.61 -9.05
CA LEU A 122 16.63 -6.18 -10.45
C LEU A 122 17.22 -4.79 -10.62
N ARG A 123 18.10 -4.61 -11.60
CA ARG A 123 18.67 -3.31 -11.97
C ARG A 123 17.99 -2.71 -13.17
N LEU A 124 17.53 -1.47 -13.00
CA LEU A 124 16.89 -0.65 -14.04
C LEU A 124 17.75 0.60 -14.27
N PRO A 125 18.49 0.70 -15.38
CA PRO A 125 19.18 1.94 -15.71
C PRO A 125 18.15 2.99 -16.14
N THR A 126 18.18 4.14 -15.47
CA THR A 126 17.35 5.31 -15.75
C THR A 126 18.24 6.52 -16.01
N ARG A 127 17.77 7.46 -16.83
CA ARG A 127 18.47 8.71 -17.15
C ARG A 127 18.40 9.71 -16.00
N GLU A 128 17.34 9.63 -15.19
CA GLU A 128 16.98 10.58 -14.16
C GLU A 128 17.57 10.21 -12.79
N ARG A 129 17.54 8.92 -12.42
CA ARG A 129 18.04 8.41 -11.13
C ARG A 129 19.36 7.63 -11.25
N GLY A 130 19.89 7.45 -12.46
CA GLY A 130 20.95 6.45 -12.70
C GLY A 130 20.38 5.03 -12.56
N THR A 131 21.13 4.08 -12.02
CA THR A 131 20.63 2.71 -11.82
C THR A 131 19.74 2.63 -10.58
N VAL A 132 18.45 2.36 -10.79
CA VAL A 132 17.50 1.99 -9.73
C VAL A 132 17.67 0.49 -9.45
N GLU A 133 17.85 0.12 -8.19
CA GLU A 133 17.84 -1.27 -7.73
C GLU A 133 16.47 -1.58 -7.09
N LEU A 134 15.76 -2.60 -7.60
CA LEU A 134 14.52 -3.12 -7.04
C LEU A 134 14.83 -4.42 -6.29
N GLU A 135 14.52 -4.46 -4.99
CA GLU A 135 14.61 -5.67 -4.18
C GLU A 135 13.24 -6.38 -4.20
N LEU A 136 13.23 -7.58 -4.79
CA LEU A 136 12.01 -8.28 -5.17
C LEU A 136 12.02 -9.74 -4.69
N PHE A 137 10.85 -10.26 -4.34
CA PHE A 137 10.61 -11.67 -4.09
C PHE A 137 9.55 -12.22 -5.03
N ALA A 138 9.66 -13.51 -5.36
CA ALA A 138 8.73 -14.19 -6.25
C ALA A 138 7.39 -14.38 -5.52
N HIS A 139 6.28 -14.15 -6.23
CA HIS A 139 4.94 -14.37 -5.71
C HIS A 139 4.09 -15.14 -6.72
N ASP A 140 3.35 -16.13 -6.23
CA ASP A 140 2.39 -16.85 -7.07
C ASP A 140 1.06 -16.08 -7.10
N ILE A 141 0.76 -15.46 -8.23
CA ILE A 141 -0.48 -14.71 -8.47
C ILE A 141 -1.69 -15.61 -8.78
N PHE A 142 -1.47 -16.90 -9.03
CA PHE A 142 -2.51 -17.79 -9.56
C PHE A 142 -3.32 -18.47 -8.44
N ALA A 143 -4.60 -18.72 -8.71
CA ALA A 143 -5.41 -19.66 -7.93
C ALA A 143 -4.94 -21.10 -8.17
N HIS A 144 -5.24 -22.01 -7.24
CA HIS A 144 -4.76 -23.41 -7.30
C HIS A 144 -5.23 -24.16 -8.56
N ASP A 145 -6.39 -23.79 -9.09
CA ASP A 145 -7.06 -24.33 -10.28
C ASP A 145 -7.05 -23.33 -11.46
N TYR A 146 -6.13 -22.35 -11.45
CA TYR A 146 -6.04 -21.33 -12.50
C TYR A 146 -5.98 -21.91 -13.92
N GLN A 147 -6.82 -21.36 -14.81
CA GLN A 147 -6.90 -21.75 -16.22
C GLN A 147 -6.60 -20.59 -17.18
N VAL A 148 -6.09 -20.95 -18.37
CA VAL A 148 -6.12 -20.08 -19.55
C VAL A 148 -7.14 -20.65 -20.53
N THR A 149 -7.97 -19.80 -21.12
CA THR A 149 -8.98 -20.21 -22.12
C THR A 149 -8.92 -19.29 -23.33
N ALA A 150 -8.92 -19.86 -24.52
CA ALA A 150 -8.98 -19.13 -25.79
C ALA A 150 -10.34 -19.36 -26.46
N SER A 151 -10.96 -18.30 -26.98
CA SER A 151 -12.31 -18.38 -27.55
C SER A 151 -12.40 -19.20 -28.84
N GLY A 152 -11.30 -19.30 -29.61
CA GLY A 152 -11.19 -20.11 -30.82
C GLY A 152 -11.01 -21.62 -30.55
N GLY A 153 -10.85 -22.03 -29.29
CA GLY A 153 -10.62 -23.43 -28.91
C GLY A 153 -9.17 -23.89 -29.09
N GLU A 154 -8.20 -22.97 -29.12
CA GLU A 154 -6.78 -23.26 -29.18
C GLU A 154 -6.27 -24.04 -27.95
N ASP A 155 -5.22 -24.84 -28.14
CA ASP A 155 -4.57 -25.59 -27.06
C ASP A 155 -3.78 -24.67 -26.12
N THR A 156 -4.39 -24.36 -24.97
CA THR A 156 -3.79 -23.52 -23.93
C THR A 156 -2.77 -24.25 -23.05
N SER A 157 -2.59 -25.58 -23.19
CA SER A 157 -1.62 -26.34 -22.38
C SER A 157 -0.15 -25.98 -22.67
N THR A 158 0.09 -25.36 -23.83
CA THR A 158 1.42 -24.89 -24.26
C THR A 158 1.78 -23.49 -23.76
N ILE A 159 0.83 -22.76 -23.15
CA ILE A 159 1.04 -21.39 -22.69
C ILE A 159 1.98 -21.38 -21.48
N LYS A 160 3.12 -20.72 -21.63
CA LYS A 160 4.11 -20.55 -20.57
C LYS A 160 3.61 -19.52 -19.56
N ARG A 161 3.79 -19.79 -18.27
CA ARG A 161 3.57 -18.80 -17.21
C ARG A 161 4.82 -17.93 -17.03
N GLY A 162 4.63 -16.62 -16.94
CA GLY A 162 5.68 -15.68 -16.58
C GLY A 162 6.24 -15.91 -15.17
N LEU A 163 7.30 -15.17 -14.85
CA LEU A 163 7.75 -14.99 -13.46
C LEU A 163 7.17 -13.69 -12.92
N HIS A 164 6.48 -13.76 -11.78
CA HIS A 164 5.85 -12.62 -11.14
C HIS A 164 6.57 -12.31 -9.83
N TYR A 165 7.01 -11.06 -9.72
CA TYR A 165 7.83 -10.54 -8.64
C TYR A 165 7.18 -9.29 -8.05
N ARG A 166 7.33 -9.12 -6.74
CA ARG A 166 6.91 -7.91 -6.01
C ARG A 166 7.92 -7.53 -4.93
N GLY A 167 7.90 -6.29 -4.48
CA GLY A 167 8.83 -5.78 -3.46
C GLY A 167 8.91 -4.26 -3.42
N MET A 168 10.13 -3.73 -3.35
CA MET A 168 10.41 -2.30 -3.12
C MET A 168 11.60 -1.79 -3.94
N VAL A 169 11.70 -0.47 -4.10
CA VAL A 169 12.94 0.22 -4.46
C VAL A 169 13.90 0.14 -3.27
N LYS A 170 15.14 -0.28 -3.52
CA LYS A 170 16.16 -0.46 -2.49
C LYS A 170 16.47 0.85 -1.76
N GLY A 171 16.42 0.82 -0.43
CA GLY A 171 16.63 2.00 0.42
C GLY A 171 15.40 2.91 0.59
N GLU A 172 14.28 2.62 -0.06
CA GLU A 172 13.03 3.40 0.06
C GLU A 172 11.91 2.53 0.63
N GLU A 173 11.84 2.37 1.96
CA GLU A 173 10.94 1.40 2.66
C GLU A 173 9.43 1.66 2.52
N GLN A 174 9.04 2.78 1.92
CA GLN A 174 7.65 3.14 1.60
C GLN A 174 7.35 3.03 0.11
N SER A 175 8.31 2.57 -0.70
CA SER A 175 8.13 2.34 -2.12
C SER A 175 7.42 1.01 -2.39
N PHE A 176 6.92 0.91 -3.62
CA PHE A 176 6.22 -0.22 -4.19
C PHE A 176 6.93 -0.67 -5.47
N ALA A 177 7.01 -1.96 -5.72
CA ALA A 177 7.43 -2.50 -7.03
C ALA A 177 6.71 -3.81 -7.36
N ALA A 178 6.24 -3.93 -8.61
CA ALA A 178 5.65 -5.14 -9.18
C ALA A 178 6.18 -5.35 -10.61
N ILE A 179 6.86 -6.48 -10.83
CA ILE A 179 7.53 -6.81 -12.09
C ILE A 179 7.11 -8.21 -12.56
N SER A 180 6.72 -8.34 -13.81
CA SER A 180 6.46 -9.60 -14.49
C SER A 180 7.45 -9.80 -15.63
N VAL A 181 8.05 -10.99 -15.72
CA VAL A 181 9.08 -11.33 -16.70
C VAL A 181 8.64 -12.52 -17.56
N PHE A 182 8.62 -12.31 -18.87
CA PHE A 182 8.21 -13.25 -19.91
C PHE A 182 9.36 -13.47 -20.92
N ASP A 183 9.22 -14.45 -21.83
CA ASP A 183 10.28 -14.86 -22.77
C ASP A 183 10.85 -13.68 -23.61
N GLN A 184 10.04 -12.66 -23.86
CA GLN A 184 10.33 -11.56 -24.81
C GLN A 184 9.94 -10.18 -24.27
N GLU A 185 9.53 -10.09 -23.00
CA GLU A 185 8.88 -8.91 -22.44
C GLU A 185 9.02 -8.82 -20.92
N ILE A 186 9.15 -7.59 -20.41
CA ILE A 186 9.01 -7.24 -19.00
C ILE A 186 7.87 -6.21 -18.90
N ILE A 187 6.91 -6.49 -18.02
CA ILE A 187 5.80 -5.60 -17.67
C ILE A 187 5.89 -5.28 -16.19
N GLY A 188 5.98 -4.01 -15.82
CA GLY A 188 6.00 -3.65 -14.42
C GLY A 188 5.82 -2.17 -14.12
N THR A 189 5.53 -1.92 -12.86
CA THR A 189 5.54 -0.57 -12.28
C THR A 189 6.32 -0.59 -10.98
N PHE A 190 6.96 0.53 -10.67
CA PHE A 190 7.39 0.83 -9.32
C PHE A 190 6.92 2.25 -8.99
N SER A 191 6.87 2.59 -7.71
CA SER A 191 6.43 3.91 -7.28
C SER A 191 7.23 4.32 -6.06
N THR A 192 7.47 5.63 -5.89
CA THR A 192 8.11 6.18 -4.69
C THR A 192 7.25 7.31 -4.09
N PRO A 193 7.30 7.52 -2.75
CA PRO A 193 6.48 8.56 -2.12
C PRO A 193 6.69 9.97 -2.70
N THR A 194 7.89 10.25 -3.20
CA THR A 194 8.32 11.58 -3.68
C THR A 194 8.15 11.80 -5.18
N GLU A 195 8.26 10.75 -6.01
CA GLU A 195 8.24 10.89 -7.48
C GLU A 195 7.02 10.23 -8.13
N GLY A 196 6.24 9.48 -7.36
CA GLY A 196 5.07 8.77 -7.85
C GLY A 196 5.45 7.60 -8.77
N ASN A 197 4.61 7.35 -9.77
CA ASN A 197 4.63 6.10 -10.53
C ASN A 197 5.66 6.11 -11.65
N TRP A 198 6.36 5.00 -11.77
CA TRP A 198 7.29 4.67 -12.84
C TRP A 198 6.81 3.42 -13.56
N VAL A 199 6.92 3.42 -14.89
CA VAL A 199 6.53 2.32 -15.77
C VAL A 199 7.78 1.72 -16.38
N VAL A 200 7.88 0.39 -16.38
CA VAL A 200 8.80 -0.38 -17.25
C VAL A 200 7.99 -1.29 -18.15
N GLY A 201 8.19 -1.16 -19.46
CA GLY A 201 7.35 -1.84 -20.44
C GLY A 201 7.91 -1.79 -21.86
N LYS A 202 7.45 -2.71 -22.70
CA LYS A 202 7.79 -2.79 -24.12
C LYS A 202 7.19 -1.63 -24.91
N LEU A 203 7.94 -1.12 -25.89
CA LEU A 203 7.39 -0.13 -26.84
C LEU A 203 6.47 -0.81 -27.87
N GLU A 204 5.31 -0.21 -28.11
CA GLU A 204 4.34 -0.66 -29.12
C GLU A 204 4.76 -0.28 -30.55
N GLY A 205 4.18 -0.96 -31.54
CA GLY A 205 4.37 -0.67 -32.97
C GLY A 205 5.48 -1.49 -33.64
N LEU A 206 6.15 -0.93 -34.66
CA LEU A 206 7.20 -1.60 -35.46
C LEU A 206 8.55 -1.71 -34.71
N ASN A 207 8.50 -2.18 -33.48
CA ASN A 207 9.63 -2.40 -32.58
C ASN A 207 10.44 -3.63 -33.04
N ARG A 208 11.60 -3.39 -33.66
CA ARG A 208 12.37 -4.46 -34.31
C ARG A 208 13.13 -5.41 -33.38
N ASN A 209 13.32 -5.07 -32.09
CA ASN A 209 14.31 -5.75 -31.22
C ASN A 209 13.87 -5.92 -29.74
N HIS A 210 12.58 -6.19 -29.43
CA HIS A 210 12.10 -6.31 -28.04
C HIS A 210 12.46 -5.10 -27.15
N ARG A 211 12.43 -3.89 -27.71
CA ARG A 211 12.85 -2.68 -26.99
C ARG A 211 11.82 -2.27 -25.95
N HIS A 212 12.30 -1.96 -24.77
CA HIS A 212 11.52 -1.47 -23.64
C HIS A 212 11.86 -0.01 -23.36
N ILE A 213 11.04 0.64 -22.54
CA ILE A 213 11.27 1.95 -21.95
C ILE A 213 11.04 1.86 -20.43
N VAL A 214 11.85 2.60 -19.67
CA VAL A 214 11.54 2.97 -18.29
C VAL A 214 11.38 4.49 -18.19
N TYR A 215 10.27 4.96 -17.62
CA TYR A 215 9.96 6.38 -17.51
C TYR A 215 9.03 6.67 -16.31
N ALA A 216 9.08 7.89 -15.78
CA ALA A 216 8.14 8.37 -14.77
C ALA A 216 6.83 8.81 -15.43
N GLU A 217 5.68 8.45 -14.88
CA GLU A 217 4.36 8.86 -15.39
C GLU A 217 4.20 10.39 -15.44
N SER A 218 4.84 11.09 -14.50
CA SER A 218 4.94 12.56 -14.48
C SER A 218 5.62 13.16 -15.71
N ALA A 219 6.43 12.38 -16.45
CA ALA A 219 7.13 12.81 -17.64
C ALA A 219 6.27 12.79 -18.93
N LEU A 220 5.07 12.19 -18.93
CA LEU A 220 4.18 12.17 -20.11
C LEU A 220 3.85 13.60 -20.57
N LEU A 221 4.17 13.92 -21.83
CA LEU A 221 4.11 15.28 -22.38
C LEU A 221 2.68 15.82 -22.53
N ASP A 222 1.73 14.92 -22.71
CA ASP A 222 0.32 15.24 -22.85
C ASP A 222 -0.51 14.18 -22.13
N LYS A 223 -1.22 14.61 -21.09
CA LYS A 223 -2.15 13.78 -20.31
C LYS A 223 -3.59 13.87 -20.83
N SER A 224 -3.89 14.74 -21.81
CA SER A 224 -5.24 14.92 -22.36
C SER A 224 -5.71 13.77 -23.25
N GLY A 225 -4.81 12.84 -23.61
CA GLY A 225 -5.14 11.55 -24.24
C GLY A 225 -5.57 10.44 -23.27
N ALA A 226 -5.45 10.64 -21.95
CA ALA A 226 -5.98 9.72 -20.94
C ALA A 226 -7.49 9.97 -20.76
N PRO A 227 -8.38 8.98 -20.97
CA PRO A 227 -9.83 9.18 -20.85
C PRO A 227 -10.26 9.40 -19.40
N GLY A 228 -11.12 10.38 -19.13
CA GLY A 228 -11.81 10.51 -17.82
C GLY A 228 -13.08 9.66 -17.72
N CYS A 229 -13.61 9.46 -16.50
CA CYS A 229 -14.74 8.58 -16.15
C CYS A 229 -16.08 9.28 -15.75
N ALA A 230 -17.20 8.54 -15.86
CA ALA A 230 -18.66 8.83 -15.65
C ALA A 230 -19.25 9.51 -14.38
N MET A 231 -19.78 10.76 -14.42
CA MET A 231 -20.84 11.31 -13.49
C MET A 231 -21.60 12.57 -14.02
N ASP A 232 -22.95 12.60 -14.11
CA ASP A 232 -23.78 13.78 -14.48
C ASP A 232 -24.83 14.15 -13.38
N ALA A 233 -25.74 15.14 -13.40
CA ALA A 233 -26.14 16.31 -14.23
C ALA A 233 -26.99 17.26 -13.33
N ALA A 234 -27.45 18.49 -13.65
CA ALA A 234 -27.25 19.54 -14.67
C ALA A 234 -27.93 20.84 -14.13
N GLY A 235 -27.75 22.06 -14.66
CA GLY A 235 -26.86 22.56 -15.71
C GLY A 235 -27.14 24.03 -16.06
N VAL A 236 -26.09 24.82 -16.32
CA VAL A 236 -26.08 26.04 -17.16
C VAL A 236 -24.67 26.21 -17.72
N GLY A 237 -24.51 26.56 -19.00
CA GLY A 237 -23.28 26.23 -19.73
C GLY A 237 -22.22 27.32 -19.91
N ARG A 238 -20.99 26.88 -20.22
CA ARG A 238 -20.10 27.43 -21.27
C ARG A 238 -19.04 26.39 -21.66
N GLU A 239 -18.59 26.50 -22.91
CA GLU A 239 -17.83 25.51 -23.68
C GLU A 239 -16.36 25.33 -23.23
N THR A 240 -16.06 24.37 -22.33
CA THR A 240 -14.76 23.64 -22.22
C THR A 240 -14.88 22.46 -21.24
N PHE A 241 -14.27 21.30 -21.56
CA PHE A 241 -13.94 20.21 -20.62
C PHE A 241 -15.03 19.66 -19.65
N ALA A 242 -16.33 19.87 -19.94
CA ALA A 242 -17.40 19.67 -18.94
C ALA A 242 -18.69 19.00 -19.46
N LYS A 243 -18.62 18.15 -20.50
CA LYS A 243 -19.80 17.44 -21.07
C LYS A 243 -19.43 16.10 -21.72
N PHE A 244 -19.50 14.97 -21.01
CA PHE A 244 -19.62 13.65 -21.66
C PHE A 244 -20.19 12.53 -20.77
N TRP A 245 -21.01 12.86 -19.78
CA TRP A 245 -21.33 11.92 -18.71
C TRP A 245 -22.80 11.44 -18.78
N ASP A 246 -23.03 10.17 -18.45
CA ASP A 246 -24.34 9.52 -18.23
C ASP A 246 -24.11 8.25 -17.37
N GLU A 247 -24.73 8.16 -16.20
CA GLU A 247 -24.79 6.93 -15.37
C GLU A 247 -26.25 6.74 -14.91
N PRO A 248 -26.81 5.52 -15.00
CA PRO A 248 -28.22 5.30 -14.73
C PRO A 248 -28.57 5.58 -13.27
N SER A 249 -29.37 6.62 -13.04
CA SER A 249 -29.98 6.92 -11.75
C SER A 249 -30.56 5.64 -11.13
N HIS A 250 -29.89 5.13 -10.09
CA HIS A 250 -30.45 4.12 -9.21
C HIS A 250 -31.51 4.78 -8.32
N SER A 251 -32.63 5.12 -8.96
CA SER A 251 -33.94 5.18 -8.34
C SER A 251 -34.32 3.78 -7.87
N VAL A 252 -33.59 3.27 -6.88
CA VAL A 252 -34.10 2.22 -6.01
C VAL A 252 -35.29 2.84 -5.31
N SER A 253 -36.47 2.63 -5.90
CA SER A 253 -37.72 2.85 -5.21
C SER A 253 -37.61 2.18 -3.84
N ALA A 254 -38.00 2.88 -2.77
CA ALA A 254 -37.84 2.44 -1.38
C ALA A 254 -38.81 1.30 -1.01
N SER A 255 -38.87 0.27 -1.85
CA SER A 255 -39.80 -0.87 -1.83
C SER A 255 -39.06 -2.22 -1.81
N ALA A 256 -37.82 -2.29 -2.31
CA ALA A 256 -36.93 -3.42 -2.08
C ALA A 256 -36.15 -3.23 -0.78
N LYS A 257 -36.72 -3.70 0.35
CA LYS A 257 -35.96 -3.96 1.58
C LYS A 257 -34.97 -5.11 1.36
N SER A 258 -33.90 -4.84 0.62
CA SER A 258 -32.67 -5.62 0.78
C SER A 258 -32.08 -5.22 2.13
N THR A 259 -32.20 -6.10 3.13
CA THR A 259 -31.54 -5.94 4.43
C THR A 259 -30.04 -6.21 4.27
N LEU A 260 -29.36 -5.30 3.56
CA LEU A 260 -27.94 -5.09 3.71
C LEU A 260 -27.74 -4.42 5.08
N PRO A 261 -26.78 -4.88 5.90
CA PRO A 261 -26.30 -4.07 7.00
C PRO A 261 -25.81 -2.73 6.45
N GLU A 262 -26.14 -1.64 7.15
CA GLU A 262 -25.35 -0.41 7.04
C GLU A 262 -23.86 -0.75 7.25
N ALA A 263 -22.97 0.15 6.82
CA ALA A 263 -21.57 0.09 7.24
C ALA A 263 -21.51 -0.18 8.74
N VAL A 264 -20.75 -1.22 9.15
CA VAL A 264 -20.76 -1.75 10.52
C VAL A 264 -20.57 -0.59 11.49
N LYS A 265 -21.67 -0.16 12.13
CA LYS A 265 -21.61 0.81 13.22
C LYS A 265 -20.75 0.17 14.30
N ALA A 266 -19.91 0.98 14.93
CA ALA A 266 -19.10 0.56 16.07
C ALA A 266 -20.02 0.27 17.27
N ASP A 267 -20.61 -0.93 17.24
CA ASP A 267 -21.72 -1.38 18.05
C ASP A 267 -21.60 -2.90 18.26
N GLY A 268 -21.05 -3.28 19.41
CA GLY A 268 -21.32 -4.55 20.13
C GLY A 268 -20.90 -5.89 19.52
N GLY A 269 -20.82 -6.03 18.19
CA GLY A 269 -20.48 -7.26 17.49
C GLY A 269 -18.97 -7.38 17.22
N SER A 270 -18.47 -8.61 17.16
CA SER A 270 -17.05 -8.92 16.87
C SER A 270 -16.68 -8.70 15.39
N GLY A 271 -16.77 -7.44 14.95
CA GLY A 271 -16.25 -6.98 13.67
C GLY A 271 -14.72 -6.99 13.73
N ILE A 272 -14.13 -7.97 13.07
CA ILE A 272 -12.69 -8.06 12.83
C ILE A 272 -12.23 -6.84 12.00
N ASP A 273 -11.43 -5.97 12.61
CA ASP A 273 -10.59 -5.02 11.90
C ASP A 273 -9.35 -5.78 11.39
N ALA A 274 -9.50 -6.40 10.21
CA ALA A 274 -8.48 -7.27 9.66
C ALA A 274 -7.29 -6.41 9.20
N LEU A 275 -6.10 -6.65 9.76
CA LEU A 275 -4.86 -5.97 9.34
C LEU A 275 -4.29 -6.56 8.04
N GLU A 276 -4.55 -7.84 7.77
CA GLU A 276 -4.29 -8.56 6.52
C GLU A 276 -5.36 -9.65 6.37
N THR A 277 -5.79 -9.95 5.14
CA THR A 277 -6.82 -10.97 4.86
C THR A 277 -6.22 -12.37 4.77
N VAL A 278 -6.79 -13.33 5.49
CA VAL A 278 -6.43 -14.75 5.40
C VAL A 278 -7.15 -15.40 4.20
N LYS A 279 -8.36 -14.93 3.89
CA LYS A 279 -9.12 -15.32 2.71
C LYS A 279 -8.65 -14.57 1.46
N CYS A 280 -8.75 -15.23 0.30
CA CYS A 280 -8.60 -14.57 -0.99
C CYS A 280 -9.96 -14.29 -1.64
N ALA A 281 -10.04 -13.15 -2.31
CA ALA A 281 -10.90 -13.07 -3.50
C ALA A 281 -10.16 -13.72 -4.68
N THR A 282 -10.90 -14.30 -5.62
CA THR A 282 -10.36 -14.74 -6.91
C THR A 282 -11.04 -14.02 -8.07
N GLU A 283 -10.28 -13.71 -9.12
CA GLU A 283 -10.71 -12.87 -10.24
C GLU A 283 -10.60 -13.62 -11.58
N TRP A 284 -11.66 -13.60 -12.38
CA TRP A 284 -11.59 -13.91 -13.81
C TRP A 284 -11.30 -12.63 -14.58
N MET A 285 -10.22 -12.60 -15.34
CA MET A 285 -9.94 -11.54 -16.30
C MET A 285 -10.26 -12.01 -17.71
N GLU A 286 -11.17 -11.32 -18.38
CA GLU A 286 -11.50 -11.53 -19.78
C GLU A 286 -10.86 -10.43 -20.63
N ALA A 287 -10.18 -10.78 -21.71
CA ALA A 287 -9.63 -9.84 -22.68
C ALA A 287 -10.43 -9.91 -23.98
N GLU A 288 -10.94 -8.76 -24.44
CA GLU A 288 -11.57 -8.61 -25.75
C GLU A 288 -10.61 -8.93 -26.90
N TYR A 289 -11.18 -9.15 -28.09
CA TYR A 289 -10.43 -9.59 -29.27
C TYR A 289 -9.40 -8.55 -29.72
N ASP A 290 -9.65 -7.27 -29.45
CA ASP A 290 -8.74 -6.17 -29.78
C ASP A 290 -7.39 -6.27 -29.04
N ILE A 291 -7.37 -6.76 -27.79
CA ILE A 291 -6.15 -7.05 -27.03
C ILE A 291 -5.36 -8.17 -27.73
N PHE A 292 -6.02 -9.26 -28.15
CA PHE A 292 -5.34 -10.32 -28.90
C PHE A 292 -4.82 -9.84 -30.25
N GLN A 293 -5.61 -9.06 -31.02
CA GLN A 293 -5.19 -8.48 -32.29
C GLN A 293 -3.97 -7.58 -32.13
N ASN A 294 -3.94 -6.76 -31.09
CA ASN A 294 -2.83 -5.86 -30.78
C ASN A 294 -1.58 -6.62 -30.31
N ARG A 295 -1.74 -7.62 -29.42
CA ARG A 295 -0.65 -8.42 -28.85
C ARG A 295 -0.10 -9.48 -29.83
N GLY A 296 -0.88 -9.81 -30.87
CA GLY A 296 -0.48 -10.64 -32.01
C GLY A 296 -0.39 -12.15 -31.76
N SER A 297 -0.58 -12.61 -30.53
CA SER A 297 -0.61 -14.04 -30.20
C SER A 297 -1.31 -14.30 -28.85
N LEU A 298 -1.77 -15.55 -28.66
CA LEU A 298 -2.40 -15.99 -27.42
C LEU A 298 -1.45 -15.94 -26.21
N GLN A 299 -0.17 -16.29 -26.41
CA GLN A 299 0.87 -16.16 -25.39
C GLN A 299 1.03 -14.69 -24.98
N ALA A 300 1.27 -13.77 -25.93
CA ALA A 300 1.48 -12.36 -25.63
C ALA A 300 0.24 -11.67 -25.02
N ALA A 301 -0.96 -12.08 -25.41
CA ALA A 301 -2.21 -11.62 -24.77
C ALA A 301 -2.32 -12.12 -23.33
N THR A 302 -1.98 -13.38 -23.06
CA THR A 302 -1.96 -13.95 -21.70
C THR A 302 -0.87 -13.30 -20.83
N ASP A 303 0.31 -13.05 -21.39
CA ASP A 303 1.42 -12.35 -20.73
C ASP A 303 1.00 -10.93 -20.33
N TYR A 304 0.30 -10.20 -21.21
CA TYR A 304 -0.26 -8.89 -20.88
C TYR A 304 -1.27 -8.94 -19.73
N VAL A 305 -2.28 -9.83 -19.80
CA VAL A 305 -3.31 -9.96 -18.76
C VAL A 305 -2.70 -10.34 -17.41
N THR A 306 -1.83 -11.35 -17.37
CA THR A 306 -1.15 -11.77 -16.12
C THR A 306 -0.16 -10.73 -15.60
N GLY A 307 0.48 -9.97 -16.50
CA GLY A 307 1.34 -8.84 -16.16
C GLY A 307 0.60 -7.70 -15.49
N VAL A 308 -0.56 -7.31 -16.04
CA VAL A 308 -1.46 -6.31 -15.45
C VAL A 308 -2.01 -6.81 -14.10
N PHE A 309 -2.47 -8.06 -14.03
CA PHE A 309 -2.96 -8.65 -12.78
C PHE A 309 -1.91 -8.64 -11.67
N ASN A 310 -0.65 -9.00 -11.96
CA ASN A 310 0.43 -8.97 -10.95
C ASN A 310 0.60 -7.57 -10.32
N ASN A 311 0.49 -6.51 -11.13
CA ASN A 311 0.59 -5.14 -10.63
C ASN A 311 -0.63 -4.79 -9.75
N SER A 312 -1.86 -5.10 -10.21
CA SER A 312 -3.10 -4.92 -9.43
C SER A 312 -3.06 -5.68 -8.10
N ALA A 313 -2.83 -7.00 -8.14
CA ALA A 313 -2.74 -7.86 -6.96
C ALA A 313 -1.62 -7.45 -5.98
N THR A 314 -0.54 -6.84 -6.48
CA THR A 314 0.50 -6.30 -5.60
C THR A 314 0.04 -5.03 -4.87
N LEU A 315 -0.78 -4.16 -5.49
CA LEU A 315 -1.36 -2.99 -4.83
C LEU A 315 -2.30 -3.41 -3.71
N TYR A 316 -3.15 -4.41 -3.97
CA TYR A 316 -3.96 -5.07 -2.94
C TYR A 316 -3.10 -5.65 -1.82
N ALA A 317 -2.06 -6.41 -2.15
CA ALA A 317 -1.19 -7.03 -1.17
C ALA A 317 -0.41 -6.01 -0.32
N ASN A 318 -0.06 -4.84 -0.87
CA ASN A 318 0.57 -3.77 -0.11
C ASN A 318 -0.34 -3.22 1.00
N ASP A 319 -1.65 -3.23 0.76
CA ASP A 319 -2.70 -2.87 1.72
C ASP A 319 -3.24 -4.08 2.51
N GLY A 320 -2.57 -5.23 2.48
CA GLY A 320 -2.96 -6.44 3.21
C GLY A 320 -4.20 -7.16 2.67
N ILE A 321 -4.49 -7.02 1.38
CA ILE A 321 -5.63 -7.65 0.70
C ILE A 321 -5.12 -8.74 -0.23
N SER A 322 -5.64 -9.95 -0.09
CA SER A 322 -5.24 -11.11 -0.90
C SER A 322 -6.17 -11.33 -2.08
N LEU A 323 -5.61 -11.28 -3.28
CA LEU A 323 -6.30 -11.47 -4.55
C LEU A 323 -5.53 -12.47 -5.42
N LYS A 324 -6.23 -13.39 -6.08
CA LYS A 324 -5.65 -14.44 -6.94
C LYS A 324 -6.33 -14.48 -8.31
N LEU A 325 -5.57 -14.71 -9.37
CA LEU A 325 -6.12 -14.87 -10.71
C LEU A 325 -6.72 -16.28 -10.85
N GLN A 326 -8.04 -16.34 -11.07
CA GLN A 326 -8.79 -17.57 -11.30
C GLN A 326 -8.69 -18.04 -12.75
N GLN A 327 -8.80 -17.10 -13.69
CA GLN A 327 -8.84 -17.43 -15.11
C GLN A 327 -8.40 -16.24 -15.95
N ALA A 328 -7.59 -16.51 -16.97
CA ALA A 328 -7.38 -15.59 -18.09
C ALA A 328 -8.17 -16.12 -19.29
N TYR A 329 -9.26 -15.44 -19.66
CA TYR A 329 -10.04 -15.74 -20.85
C TYR A 329 -9.65 -14.77 -21.96
N ILE A 330 -9.10 -15.27 -23.06
CA ILE A 330 -8.64 -14.47 -24.19
C ILE A 330 -9.56 -14.71 -25.38
N TRP A 331 -10.18 -13.66 -25.91
CA TRP A 331 -10.82 -13.74 -27.21
C TRP A 331 -9.78 -13.75 -28.34
N THR A 332 -9.68 -14.86 -29.06
CA THR A 332 -8.82 -15.05 -30.24
C THR A 332 -9.62 -15.01 -31.56
N THR A 333 -10.94 -14.94 -31.42
CA THR A 333 -11.96 -14.68 -32.44
C THR A 333 -12.77 -13.47 -32.02
N ASN A 334 -13.56 -12.86 -32.93
CA ASN A 334 -14.42 -11.72 -32.59
C ASN A 334 -15.27 -12.02 -31.34
N ASP A 335 -15.12 -11.18 -30.32
CA ASP A 335 -15.91 -11.23 -29.10
C ASP A 335 -17.33 -10.65 -29.30
N PRO A 336 -18.28 -10.92 -28.39
CA PRO A 336 -19.67 -10.46 -28.50
C PRO A 336 -19.88 -9.05 -27.94
N TYR A 337 -18.82 -8.33 -27.53
CA TYR A 337 -18.94 -7.08 -26.78
C TYR A 337 -18.90 -5.87 -27.71
N ASN A 338 -20.02 -5.14 -27.75
CA ASN A 338 -20.26 -4.04 -28.68
C ASN A 338 -20.70 -2.74 -27.98
N GLY A 339 -20.57 -2.66 -26.65
CA GLY A 339 -20.93 -1.48 -25.88
C GLY A 339 -20.05 -0.30 -26.24
N SER A 340 -20.64 0.87 -26.50
CA SER A 340 -19.93 2.11 -26.88
C SER A 340 -19.53 2.99 -25.69
N SER A 341 -19.89 2.59 -24.48
CA SER A 341 -19.47 3.18 -23.20
C SER A 341 -19.20 2.06 -22.20
N SER A 342 -18.50 2.34 -21.10
CA SER A 342 -18.18 1.34 -20.09
C SER A 342 -19.45 0.69 -19.50
N THR A 343 -20.50 1.46 -19.22
CA THR A 343 -21.79 0.96 -18.71
C THR A 343 -22.51 0.05 -19.71
N ALA A 344 -22.50 0.42 -21.01
CA ALA A 344 -23.04 -0.42 -22.07
C ALA A 344 -22.22 -1.71 -22.28
N ASN A 345 -20.90 -1.63 -22.10
CA ASN A 345 -20.01 -2.77 -22.27
C ASN A 345 -20.12 -3.75 -21.09
N LEU A 346 -20.21 -3.24 -19.86
CA LEU A 346 -20.54 -4.03 -18.67
C LEU A 346 -21.89 -4.74 -18.83
N SER A 347 -22.91 -4.05 -19.37
CA SER A 347 -24.22 -4.65 -19.64
C SER A 347 -24.13 -5.82 -20.62
N SER A 348 -23.30 -5.70 -21.67
CA SER A 348 -23.02 -6.80 -22.61
C SER A 348 -22.22 -7.93 -21.94
N PHE A 349 -21.20 -7.60 -21.15
CA PHE A 349 -20.40 -8.57 -20.38
C PHE A 349 -21.27 -9.41 -19.44
N GLN A 350 -22.09 -8.75 -18.62
CA GLN A 350 -23.06 -9.39 -17.72
C GLN A 350 -24.00 -10.32 -18.48
N SER A 351 -24.55 -9.87 -19.62
CA SER A 351 -25.48 -10.65 -20.44
C SER A 351 -24.85 -11.93 -21.00
N ASN A 352 -23.55 -11.92 -21.31
CA ASN A 352 -22.82 -13.06 -21.86
C ASN A 352 -22.19 -13.99 -20.79
N ARG A 353 -21.81 -13.46 -19.61
CA ARG A 353 -20.92 -14.16 -18.67
C ARG A 353 -21.43 -14.33 -17.24
N ALA A 354 -22.47 -13.63 -16.80
CA ALA A 354 -22.95 -13.74 -15.41
C ALA A 354 -23.31 -15.19 -15.00
N GLY A 355 -23.81 -16.00 -15.95
CA GLY A 355 -24.14 -17.40 -15.70
C GLY A 355 -22.98 -18.41 -15.82
N SER A 356 -21.80 -17.99 -16.30
CA SER A 356 -20.70 -18.90 -16.66
C SER A 356 -19.35 -18.58 -16.04
N PHE A 357 -19.15 -17.41 -15.44
CA PHE A 357 -17.80 -17.01 -15.01
C PHE A 357 -17.37 -17.70 -13.71
N THR A 358 -16.15 -18.26 -13.72
CA THR A 358 -15.47 -18.85 -12.56
C THR A 358 -14.81 -17.77 -11.70
N GLY A 359 -14.66 -18.04 -10.40
CA GLY A 359 -14.04 -17.10 -9.46
C GLY A 359 -15.05 -16.16 -8.79
N THR A 360 -14.55 -15.30 -7.90
CA THR A 360 -15.40 -14.54 -6.98
C THR A 360 -15.91 -13.24 -7.60
N ILE A 361 -15.08 -12.60 -8.43
CA ILE A 361 -15.37 -11.41 -9.25
C ILE A 361 -14.86 -11.63 -10.69
N ALA A 362 -15.36 -10.85 -11.65
CA ALA A 362 -14.88 -10.89 -13.03
C ALA A 362 -14.76 -9.50 -13.67
N GLN A 363 -13.78 -9.36 -14.55
CA GLN A 363 -13.38 -8.09 -15.15
C GLN A 363 -13.12 -8.25 -16.65
N LEU A 364 -13.80 -7.44 -17.47
CA LEU A 364 -13.60 -7.39 -18.92
C LEU A 364 -12.66 -6.24 -19.31
N LEU A 365 -11.51 -6.58 -19.89
CA LEU A 365 -10.49 -5.66 -20.40
C LEU A 365 -10.66 -5.44 -21.90
N THR A 366 -10.50 -4.19 -22.34
CA THR A 366 -10.55 -3.79 -23.76
C THR A 366 -9.60 -2.62 -24.04
N PHE A 367 -9.07 -2.54 -25.26
CA PHE A 367 -8.38 -1.35 -25.77
C PHE A 367 -9.31 -0.36 -26.48
N ARG A 368 -10.62 -0.67 -26.58
CA ARG A 368 -11.63 0.28 -27.05
C ARG A 368 -11.77 1.44 -26.06
N SER A 369 -11.84 2.66 -26.61
CA SER A 369 -12.00 3.89 -25.82
C SER A 369 -13.44 4.02 -25.29
N LEU A 370 -13.72 3.40 -24.15
CA LEU A 370 -15.06 3.36 -23.53
C LEU A 370 -15.36 4.49 -22.53
N GLY A 371 -14.37 5.33 -22.20
CA GLY A 371 -14.49 6.36 -21.15
C GLY A 371 -14.10 5.85 -19.75
N GLY A 372 -13.09 4.99 -19.66
CA GLY A 372 -12.59 4.44 -18.39
C GLY A 372 -13.19 3.08 -18.05
N GLY A 373 -13.32 2.77 -16.76
CA GLY A 373 -13.97 1.56 -16.27
C GLY A 373 -15.36 1.80 -15.67
N VAL A 374 -16.05 0.71 -15.34
CA VAL A 374 -17.20 0.73 -14.43
C VAL A 374 -17.41 -0.65 -13.79
N ALA A 375 -17.72 -0.66 -12.50
CA ALA A 375 -18.15 -1.83 -11.75
C ALA A 375 -19.67 -1.85 -11.54
N ALA A 376 -20.27 -3.04 -11.48
CA ALA A 376 -21.70 -3.21 -11.23
C ALA A 376 -22.18 -2.74 -9.84
N GLY A 377 -21.24 -2.34 -8.97
CA GLY A 377 -21.51 -1.78 -7.64
C GLY A 377 -20.46 -2.20 -6.61
N PHE A 378 -20.70 -1.85 -5.35
CA PHE A 378 -19.78 -2.05 -4.23
C PHE A 378 -20.02 -3.37 -3.45
N ALA A 379 -20.68 -4.36 -4.06
CA ALA A 379 -21.12 -5.58 -3.38
C ALA A 379 -20.84 -6.85 -4.20
N GLY A 380 -19.71 -6.88 -4.91
CA GLY A 380 -19.39 -7.95 -5.86
C GLY A 380 -19.10 -9.30 -5.21
N ILE A 381 -18.24 -9.37 -4.19
CA ILE A 381 -17.95 -10.65 -3.53
C ILE A 381 -19.12 -11.20 -2.71
N CYS A 382 -19.35 -12.50 -2.87
CA CYS A 382 -20.45 -13.28 -2.29
C CYS A 382 -21.86 -12.77 -2.62
N ASN A 383 -22.04 -12.11 -3.77
CA ASN A 383 -23.36 -11.71 -4.23
C ASN A 383 -24.16 -12.90 -4.80
N ALA A 384 -25.46 -12.93 -4.54
CA ALA A 384 -26.38 -13.89 -5.15
C ALA A 384 -26.63 -13.59 -6.64
N SER A 385 -26.57 -12.31 -7.04
CA SER A 385 -26.58 -11.90 -8.45
C SER A 385 -25.15 -11.82 -8.96
N ARG A 386 -24.77 -12.75 -9.82
CA ARG A 386 -23.43 -12.79 -10.42
C ARG A 386 -23.12 -11.58 -11.28
N SER A 387 -24.13 -10.94 -11.88
CA SER A 387 -23.94 -9.67 -12.61
C SER A 387 -23.39 -8.55 -11.73
N ALA A 388 -23.72 -8.54 -10.42
CA ALA A 388 -23.19 -7.57 -9.47
C ALA A 388 -21.72 -7.83 -9.08
N SER A 389 -21.19 -9.00 -9.42
CA SER A 389 -19.80 -9.41 -9.23
C SER A 389 -18.90 -9.11 -10.44
N MET A 390 -19.32 -8.20 -11.32
CA MET A 390 -18.68 -7.96 -12.62
C MET A 390 -18.38 -6.48 -12.87
N CYS A 391 -17.25 -6.22 -13.53
CA CYS A 391 -16.84 -4.89 -13.98
C CYS A 391 -16.24 -4.94 -15.40
N THR A 392 -16.00 -3.79 -16.00
CA THR A 392 -15.23 -3.65 -17.25
C THR A 392 -14.26 -2.48 -17.13
N SER A 393 -13.13 -2.57 -17.84
CA SER A 393 -12.10 -1.54 -17.87
C SER A 393 -11.69 -1.26 -19.31
N GLY A 394 -12.10 -0.11 -19.82
CA GLY A 394 -11.52 0.49 -21.02
C GLY A 394 -10.13 1.00 -20.70
N VAL A 395 -9.10 0.30 -21.19
CA VAL A 395 -7.69 0.61 -20.99
C VAL A 395 -7.05 0.99 -22.33
N GLN A 396 -5.75 1.28 -22.33
CA GLN A 396 -5.01 1.66 -23.54
C GLN A 396 -3.74 0.82 -23.65
N ALA A 397 -3.43 0.36 -24.87
CA ALA A 397 -2.19 -0.37 -25.15
C ALA A 397 -0.96 0.55 -24.94
N ALA A 398 -1.03 1.77 -25.48
CA ALA A 398 -0.01 2.80 -25.34
C ALA A 398 -0.54 4.20 -25.68
N TYR A 399 0.20 5.21 -25.24
CA TYR A 399 0.12 6.58 -25.72
C TYR A 399 1.34 6.87 -26.62
N ASN A 400 1.10 7.06 -27.91
CA ASN A 400 2.13 7.31 -28.94
C ASN A 400 3.37 6.38 -28.81
N THR A 401 3.13 5.06 -28.87
CA THR A 401 4.09 3.95 -28.69
C THR A 401 4.65 3.71 -27.26
N VAL A 402 4.45 4.63 -26.32
CA VAL A 402 4.87 4.45 -24.91
C VAL A 402 3.76 3.72 -24.13
N PRO A 403 4.04 2.59 -23.47
CA PRO A 403 3.02 1.77 -22.84
C PRO A 403 2.45 2.42 -21.57
N THR A 404 1.12 2.56 -21.52
CA THR A 404 0.38 3.24 -20.43
C THR A 404 0.01 2.29 -19.29
N TYR A 405 1.00 1.51 -18.79
CA TYR A 405 0.74 0.48 -17.78
C TYR A 405 0.24 1.05 -16.44
N SER A 406 0.71 2.22 -16.00
CA SER A 406 0.21 2.88 -14.78
C SER A 406 -1.28 3.23 -14.88
N TRP A 407 -1.74 3.78 -16.01
CA TRP A 407 -3.18 4.00 -16.26
C TRP A 407 -3.96 2.70 -16.25
N THR A 408 -3.49 1.69 -17.00
CA THR A 408 -4.12 0.36 -17.09
C THR A 408 -4.29 -0.25 -15.69
N VAL A 409 -3.21 -0.28 -14.91
CA VAL A 409 -3.21 -0.81 -13.54
C VAL A 409 -4.13 0.01 -12.64
N SER A 410 -4.13 1.35 -12.74
CA SER A 410 -5.01 2.20 -11.94
C SER A 410 -6.48 1.88 -12.19
N VAL A 411 -6.94 1.86 -13.45
CA VAL A 411 -8.33 1.54 -13.79
C VAL A 411 -8.68 0.11 -13.38
N VAL A 412 -7.83 -0.88 -13.70
CA VAL A 412 -8.11 -2.28 -13.37
C VAL A 412 -8.28 -2.48 -11.87
N THR A 413 -7.34 -1.93 -11.09
CA THR A 413 -7.34 -2.03 -9.62
C THR A 413 -8.55 -1.28 -9.01
N HIS A 414 -8.94 -0.14 -9.59
CA HIS A 414 -10.09 0.67 -9.16
C HIS A 414 -11.43 -0.08 -9.29
N GLU A 415 -11.70 -0.66 -10.47
CA GLU A 415 -12.98 -1.34 -10.71
C GLU A 415 -13.13 -2.62 -9.89
N ALA A 416 -12.06 -3.41 -9.75
CA ALA A 416 -12.03 -4.51 -8.79
C ALA A 416 -12.26 -4.02 -7.35
N GLY A 417 -11.76 -2.81 -7.02
CA GLY A 417 -11.84 -2.22 -5.68
C GLY A 417 -13.28 -1.92 -5.26
N HIS A 418 -14.11 -1.51 -6.22
CA HIS A 418 -15.56 -1.45 -6.04
C HIS A 418 -16.15 -2.84 -5.76
N LEU A 419 -15.90 -3.84 -6.62
CA LEU A 419 -16.46 -5.18 -6.44
C LEU A 419 -16.08 -5.83 -5.09
N LEU A 420 -14.92 -5.45 -4.54
CA LEU A 420 -14.44 -5.90 -3.23
C LEU A 420 -14.98 -5.10 -2.03
N GLY A 421 -15.68 -3.98 -2.25
CA GLY A 421 -16.44 -3.27 -1.21
C GLY A 421 -16.24 -1.75 -1.15
N SER A 422 -15.26 -1.20 -1.88
CA SER A 422 -14.91 0.22 -1.74
C SER A 422 -15.85 1.15 -2.50
N ARG A 423 -15.92 2.39 -2.00
CA ARG A 423 -16.48 3.55 -2.69
C ARG A 423 -15.34 4.48 -3.13
N HIS A 424 -15.67 5.52 -3.89
CA HIS A 424 -14.72 6.59 -4.21
C HIS A 424 -14.30 7.37 -2.95
N THR A 425 -13.10 7.94 -2.94
CA THR A 425 -12.63 8.79 -1.83
C THR A 425 -13.46 10.06 -1.64
N HIS A 426 -14.10 10.55 -2.71
CA HIS A 426 -14.99 11.73 -2.68
C HIS A 426 -16.43 11.41 -2.25
N ALA A 427 -16.72 10.17 -1.84
CA ALA A 427 -18.00 9.76 -1.31
C ALA A 427 -18.22 10.22 0.14
N CYS A 428 -19.45 10.65 0.47
CA CYS A 428 -19.82 11.15 1.80
C CYS A 428 -20.14 10.03 2.80
N VAL A 429 -19.22 9.08 2.93
CA VAL A 429 -19.33 7.89 3.79
C VAL A 429 -18.12 7.69 4.72
N TRP A 430 -17.12 8.56 4.61
CA TRP A 430 -15.84 8.40 5.30
C TRP A 430 -15.75 9.27 6.57
N ASN A 431 -14.61 9.14 7.24
CA ASN A 431 -14.16 9.88 8.42
C ASN A 431 -15.09 9.72 9.65
N GLY A 432 -15.93 8.69 9.66
CA GLY A 432 -16.91 8.42 10.74
C GLY A 432 -18.03 9.47 10.87
N ASN A 433 -18.07 10.46 9.98
CA ASN A 433 -18.97 11.63 10.06
C ASN A 433 -19.64 11.99 8.72
N ASN A 434 -19.63 11.05 7.76
CA ASN A 434 -20.20 11.19 6.42
C ASN A 434 -19.57 12.32 5.59
N THR A 435 -18.24 12.45 5.64
CA THR A 435 -17.50 13.39 4.79
C THR A 435 -16.62 12.66 3.76
N ALA A 436 -16.13 13.39 2.77
CA ALA A 436 -15.20 12.91 1.77
C ALA A 436 -13.74 12.91 2.29
N ILE A 437 -12.90 12.05 1.74
CA ILE A 437 -11.45 12.00 1.99
C ILE A 437 -10.71 13.03 1.11
N ASP A 438 -11.09 13.15 -0.16
CA ASP A 438 -10.56 14.15 -1.09
C ASP A 438 -11.65 14.76 -1.99
N SER A 439 -11.26 15.80 -2.73
CA SER A 439 -12.10 16.57 -3.65
C SER A 439 -11.63 16.50 -5.10
N CYS A 440 -10.82 15.50 -5.46
CA CYS A 440 -10.17 15.46 -6.77
C CYS A 440 -11.11 15.26 -7.96
N SER A 441 -12.33 14.79 -7.72
CA SER A 441 -13.46 14.75 -8.65
C SER A 441 -14.09 16.13 -8.93
N GLY A 442 -13.83 17.13 -8.08
CA GLY A 442 -14.51 18.44 -8.08
C GLY A 442 -15.92 18.46 -7.44
N ALA A 443 -16.47 17.30 -7.06
CA ALA A 443 -17.80 17.15 -6.44
C ALA A 443 -17.85 15.92 -5.51
N THR A 444 -18.72 15.92 -4.49
CA THR A 444 -18.86 14.81 -3.54
C THR A 444 -20.10 13.94 -3.79
N GLU A 445 -19.98 12.62 -3.68
CA GLU A 445 -21.13 11.72 -3.77
C GLU A 445 -21.92 11.76 -2.45
N GLY A 446 -23.07 12.45 -2.45
CA GLY A 446 -23.90 12.63 -1.25
C GLY A 446 -23.90 14.04 -0.65
N GLY A 447 -23.21 15.01 -1.26
CA GLY A 447 -23.40 16.44 -0.98
C GLY A 447 -22.80 16.96 0.34
N CYS A 448 -21.81 16.28 0.89
CA CYS A 448 -20.98 16.76 1.99
C CYS A 448 -19.96 17.83 1.52
N PRO A 449 -19.37 18.62 2.44
CA PRO A 449 -18.37 19.63 2.09
C PRO A 449 -17.17 19.04 1.33
N LEU A 450 -16.69 19.77 0.32
CA LEU A 450 -15.48 19.43 -0.41
C LEU A 450 -14.24 19.68 0.47
N PRO A 451 -13.39 18.66 0.73
CA PRO A 451 -12.08 18.86 1.35
C PRO A 451 -11.08 19.44 0.32
N GLY A 452 -9.77 19.42 0.62
CA GLY A 452 -8.73 19.74 -0.35
C GLY A 452 -8.22 18.53 -1.13
N ASN A 453 -7.56 18.77 -2.27
CA ASN A 453 -6.82 17.71 -2.97
C ASN A 453 -5.57 17.31 -2.16
N PRO A 454 -5.23 16.00 -2.04
CA PRO A 454 -4.06 15.53 -1.32
C PRO A 454 -2.77 15.97 -2.02
N SER A 455 -1.85 16.61 -1.31
CA SER A 455 -0.63 17.18 -1.92
C SER A 455 0.37 16.14 -2.46
N GLY A 456 0.28 14.87 -2.05
CA GLY A 456 1.21 13.79 -2.41
C GLY A 456 0.69 12.74 -3.40
N GLY A 457 -0.42 13.01 -4.10
CA GLY A 457 -1.11 12.02 -4.94
C GLY A 457 -2.43 11.55 -4.35
N GLY A 458 -3.40 11.22 -5.21
CA GLY A 458 -4.59 10.45 -4.84
C GLY A 458 -4.27 8.97 -4.60
N THR A 459 -5.16 8.29 -3.88
CA THR A 459 -5.18 6.82 -3.75
C THR A 459 -5.85 6.18 -4.97
N ILE A 460 -5.83 4.85 -5.08
CA ILE A 460 -6.47 4.11 -6.19
C ILE A 460 -7.95 4.48 -6.36
N MET A 461 -8.71 4.67 -5.27
CA MET A 461 -10.14 5.04 -5.33
C MET A 461 -10.39 6.54 -5.52
N SER A 462 -9.35 7.31 -5.85
CA SER A 462 -9.41 8.75 -6.04
C SER A 462 -9.44 9.16 -7.51
N TYR A 463 -10.06 10.31 -7.77
CA TYR A 463 -10.12 10.90 -9.11
C TYR A 463 -8.98 11.90 -9.36
N CYS A 464 -7.90 11.89 -8.56
CA CYS A 464 -6.78 12.82 -8.72
C CYS A 464 -6.04 12.70 -10.07
N HIS A 465 -6.28 11.65 -10.86
CA HIS A 465 -5.87 11.57 -12.26
C HIS A 465 -6.48 12.68 -13.14
N LEU A 466 -7.64 13.23 -12.77
CA LEU A 466 -8.27 14.40 -13.42
C LEU A 466 -7.60 15.74 -13.05
N THR A 467 -6.61 15.72 -12.15
CA THR A 467 -5.96 16.92 -11.60
C THR A 467 -4.45 16.90 -11.87
N SER A 468 -3.77 18.03 -11.64
CA SER A 468 -2.31 18.09 -11.71
C SER A 468 -1.59 17.19 -10.69
N VAL A 469 -2.30 16.70 -9.67
CA VAL A 469 -1.75 15.89 -8.58
C VAL A 469 -1.48 14.44 -9.01
N GLY A 470 -2.36 13.85 -9.84
CA GLY A 470 -2.26 12.44 -10.25
C GLY A 470 -2.55 11.43 -9.12
N ILE A 471 -2.38 10.15 -9.44
CA ILE A 471 -2.53 9.01 -8.51
C ILE A 471 -1.12 8.58 -8.09
N ASN A 472 -0.92 8.19 -6.82
CA ASN A 472 0.36 7.71 -6.32
C ASN A 472 0.18 6.30 -5.72
N PHE A 473 0.72 5.29 -6.40
CA PHE A 473 0.54 3.88 -6.06
C PHE A 473 1.04 3.49 -4.66
N ASN A 474 2.00 4.21 -4.07
CA ASN A 474 2.43 3.96 -2.68
C ASN A 474 1.35 4.28 -1.65
N ARG A 475 0.36 5.11 -2.02
CA ARG A 475 -0.78 5.41 -1.16
C ARG A 475 -1.86 4.32 -1.21
N GLY A 476 -1.70 3.31 -2.07
CA GLY A 476 -2.63 2.19 -2.22
C GLY A 476 -4.06 2.67 -2.39
N PHE A 477 -4.99 1.99 -1.72
CA PHE A 477 -6.37 2.39 -1.50
C PHE A 477 -6.50 3.48 -0.43
N GLY A 478 -5.52 3.58 0.48
CA GLY A 478 -5.54 4.43 1.66
C GLY A 478 -6.35 3.82 2.80
N THR A 479 -6.11 4.29 4.03
CA THR A 479 -6.51 3.63 5.28
C THR A 479 -7.98 3.18 5.31
N GLN A 480 -8.94 4.06 4.99
CA GLN A 480 -10.38 3.73 5.10
C GLN A 480 -10.93 2.83 3.96
N PRO A 481 -10.66 3.11 2.67
CA PRO A 481 -10.98 2.17 1.59
C PRO A 481 -10.33 0.79 1.77
N ALA A 482 -9.04 0.73 2.15
CA ALA A 482 -8.33 -0.51 2.38
C ALA A 482 -8.95 -1.34 3.52
N THR A 483 -9.25 -0.72 4.67
CA THR A 483 -9.94 -1.38 5.79
C THR A 483 -11.32 -1.90 5.38
N THR A 484 -12.06 -1.13 4.58
CA THR A 484 -13.37 -1.56 4.05
C THR A 484 -13.26 -2.83 3.22
N ILE A 485 -12.27 -2.89 2.31
CA ILE A 485 -12.02 -4.08 1.48
C ILE A 485 -11.54 -5.26 2.33
N ARG A 486 -10.55 -5.10 3.21
CA ARG A 486 -10.03 -6.19 4.07
C ARG A 486 -11.15 -6.82 4.90
N ASN A 487 -11.98 -5.99 5.55
CA ASN A 487 -13.08 -6.48 6.38
C ASN A 487 -14.16 -7.16 5.54
N ARG A 488 -14.42 -6.69 4.31
CA ARG A 488 -15.40 -7.29 3.38
C ARG A 488 -14.91 -8.63 2.81
N VAL A 489 -13.62 -8.78 2.52
CA VAL A 489 -12.98 -10.04 2.09
C VAL A 489 -12.96 -11.05 3.24
N GLU A 490 -12.49 -10.67 4.42
CA GLU A 490 -12.40 -11.62 5.54
C GLU A 490 -13.79 -12.03 6.07
N ALA A 491 -14.80 -11.15 6.01
CA ALA A 491 -16.20 -11.50 6.28
C ALA A 491 -16.86 -12.36 5.17
N GLY A 492 -16.23 -12.50 3.99
CA GLY A 492 -16.78 -13.25 2.86
C GLY A 492 -17.01 -14.73 3.20
N SER A 493 -18.28 -15.16 3.22
CA SER A 493 -18.66 -16.55 3.52
C SER A 493 -18.44 -17.51 2.35
N CYS A 494 -18.36 -16.99 1.13
CA CYS A 494 -18.03 -17.74 -0.09
C CYS A 494 -16.53 -17.82 -0.39
N LEU A 495 -15.70 -17.12 0.40
CA LEU A 495 -14.26 -17.00 0.18
C LEU A 495 -13.48 -18.02 1.01
N ASN A 496 -12.45 -18.60 0.41
CA ASN A 496 -11.55 -19.58 1.02
C ASN A 496 -10.19 -18.94 1.32
N ASN A 497 -9.35 -19.65 2.07
CA ASN A 497 -7.96 -19.24 2.31
C ASN A 497 -7.14 -19.28 1.01
N CYS A 498 -6.16 -18.37 0.92
CA CYS A 498 -5.41 -18.05 -0.30
C CYS A 498 -4.70 -19.21 -1.02
N ASP A 499 -4.35 -20.27 -0.28
CA ASP A 499 -3.47 -21.35 -0.74
C ASP A 499 -4.23 -22.64 -1.16
N GLY A 500 -5.54 -22.58 -1.36
CA GLY A 500 -6.32 -23.66 -1.98
C GLY A 500 -6.44 -24.98 -1.19
N GLY A 501 -6.03 -25.00 0.07
CA GLY A 501 -6.21 -26.15 0.95
C GLY A 501 -7.70 -26.42 1.23
N PRO A 502 -8.14 -27.70 1.31
CA PRO A 502 -9.47 -28.05 1.79
C PRO A 502 -9.79 -27.44 3.15
N VAL A 503 -11.07 -27.13 3.34
CA VAL A 503 -11.67 -26.43 4.48
C VAL A 503 -11.06 -26.78 5.84
N GLY A 504 -10.41 -25.81 6.47
CA GLY A 504 -10.21 -25.80 7.93
C GLY A 504 -8.84 -25.31 8.36
N GLY A 505 -8.85 -24.42 9.35
CA GLY A 505 -7.69 -24.10 10.16
C GLY A 505 -7.59 -22.62 10.51
N GLY A 506 -7.22 -21.78 9.55
CA GLY A 506 -7.20 -20.32 9.69
C GLY A 506 -6.26 -19.82 10.80
N ALA A 507 -6.45 -18.57 11.25
CA ALA A 507 -5.61 -18.01 12.30
C ALA A 507 -5.79 -18.72 13.65
N LEU A 508 -4.69 -19.17 14.24
CA LEU A 508 -4.58 -19.57 15.64
C LEU A 508 -4.34 -18.32 16.49
N THR A 509 -4.91 -18.31 17.68
CA THR A 509 -4.58 -17.32 18.71
C THR A 509 -3.66 -17.97 19.73
N LYS A 510 -2.61 -17.26 20.16
CA LYS A 510 -1.61 -17.74 21.13
C LYS A 510 -2.28 -18.43 22.33
N GLY A 511 -1.98 -19.71 22.55
CA GLY A 511 -2.45 -20.50 23.68
C GLY A 511 -3.94 -20.88 23.64
N VAL A 512 -4.67 -20.51 22.58
CA VAL A 512 -6.10 -20.83 22.43
C VAL A 512 -6.26 -22.07 21.57
N ALA A 513 -6.94 -23.08 22.12
CA ALA A 513 -7.27 -24.30 21.42
C ALA A 513 -8.35 -24.10 20.36
N LYS A 514 -8.04 -24.46 19.11
CA LYS A 514 -9.02 -24.58 18.03
C LYS A 514 -9.48 -26.04 17.93
N THR A 515 -10.66 -26.30 18.49
CA THR A 515 -11.23 -27.64 18.70
C THR A 515 -12.11 -28.10 17.53
N GLY A 516 -12.49 -29.38 17.51
CA GLY A 516 -13.50 -29.92 16.58
C GLY A 516 -13.02 -30.03 15.12
N GLN A 517 -11.71 -30.03 14.89
CA GLN A 517 -11.13 -30.14 13.56
C GLN A 517 -11.29 -31.56 13.01
N ALA A 518 -11.54 -31.67 11.70
CA ALA A 518 -11.76 -32.93 11.00
C ALA A 518 -11.31 -32.83 9.55
N ALA A 519 -10.78 -33.91 9.00
CA ALA A 519 -10.36 -34.01 7.60
C ALA A 519 -10.43 -35.45 7.10
N ALA A 520 -10.69 -35.62 5.79
CA ALA A 520 -10.65 -36.93 5.13
C ALA A 520 -9.20 -37.34 4.80
N THR A 521 -8.94 -38.64 4.65
CA THR A 521 -7.62 -39.18 4.27
C THR A 521 -7.01 -38.43 3.08
N ASN A 522 -5.73 -38.09 3.18
CA ASN A 522 -4.93 -37.25 2.26
C ASN A 522 -5.33 -35.77 2.14
N ALA A 523 -6.35 -35.28 2.87
CA ALA A 523 -6.63 -33.85 2.95
C ALA A 523 -5.72 -33.15 3.98
N THR A 524 -5.50 -31.84 3.79
CA THR A 524 -4.67 -31.01 4.66
C THR A 524 -5.46 -29.80 5.14
N LEU A 525 -5.46 -29.58 6.45
CA LEU A 525 -5.96 -28.37 7.11
C LEU A 525 -4.81 -27.38 7.28
N SER A 526 -5.04 -26.10 6.99
CA SER A 526 -4.01 -25.05 6.99
C SER A 526 -4.32 -23.94 7.99
N TYR A 527 -3.35 -23.64 8.86
CA TYR A 527 -3.44 -22.63 9.92
C TYR A 527 -2.30 -21.63 9.82
N THR A 528 -2.48 -20.46 10.44
CA THR A 528 -1.42 -19.47 10.62
C THR A 528 -1.33 -19.03 12.09
N LEU A 529 -0.13 -18.64 12.54
CA LEU A 529 0.07 -17.98 13.83
C LEU A 529 1.06 -16.83 13.66
N ALA A 530 0.65 -15.62 14.03
CA ALA A 530 1.55 -14.48 14.12
C ALA A 530 2.40 -14.59 15.41
N VAL A 531 3.72 -14.59 15.23
CA VAL A 531 4.70 -14.71 16.31
C VAL A 531 5.50 -13.39 16.40
N PRO A 532 5.45 -12.67 17.54
CA PRO A 532 6.11 -11.38 17.69
C PRO A 532 7.63 -11.53 17.84
N ALA A 533 8.36 -10.45 17.58
CA ALA A 533 9.78 -10.38 17.88
C ALA A 533 10.07 -10.63 19.37
N GLY A 534 11.12 -11.41 19.65
CA GLY A 534 11.48 -11.81 21.02
C GLY A 534 10.65 -12.97 21.59
N ALA A 535 9.73 -13.58 20.83
CA ALA A 535 9.12 -14.84 21.23
C ALA A 535 10.19 -15.95 21.37
N THR A 536 9.94 -16.89 22.28
CA THR A 536 10.74 -18.09 22.52
C THR A 536 9.82 -19.30 22.72
N ASN A 537 10.34 -20.52 22.61
CA ASN A 537 9.58 -21.76 22.86
C ASN A 537 8.24 -21.79 22.10
N LEU A 538 8.25 -21.52 20.79
CA LEU A 538 7.08 -21.65 19.93
C LEU A 538 6.71 -23.14 19.82
N THR A 539 5.46 -23.47 20.10
CA THR A 539 4.93 -24.83 20.06
C THR A 539 3.63 -24.86 19.25
N PHE A 540 3.50 -25.90 18.43
CA PHE A 540 2.24 -26.31 17.82
C PHE A 540 1.95 -27.73 18.29
N THR A 541 0.78 -27.94 18.91
CA THR A 541 0.39 -29.23 19.47
C THR A 541 -1.01 -29.59 19.00
N THR A 542 -1.17 -30.79 18.46
CA THR A 542 -2.48 -31.39 18.18
C THR A 542 -2.81 -32.43 19.23
N SER A 543 -4.09 -32.59 19.56
CA SER A 543 -4.56 -33.52 20.58
C SER A 543 -6.04 -33.87 20.43
N GLY A 544 -6.46 -34.99 21.01
CA GLY A 544 -7.86 -35.41 21.07
C GLY A 544 -8.43 -35.94 19.75
N GLY A 545 -9.72 -36.28 19.78
CA GLY A 545 -10.43 -36.88 18.65
C GLY A 545 -10.00 -38.32 18.34
N SER A 546 -10.30 -38.75 17.12
CA SER A 546 -9.90 -40.03 16.54
C SER A 546 -9.30 -39.82 15.15
N GLY A 547 -8.40 -40.69 14.71
CA GLY A 547 -7.74 -40.62 13.40
C GLY A 547 -6.22 -40.54 13.50
N ASP A 548 -5.59 -40.17 12.40
CA ASP A 548 -4.14 -40.09 12.25
C ASP A 548 -3.76 -38.81 11.48
N ALA A 549 -3.09 -37.87 12.15
CA ALA A 549 -2.94 -36.50 11.67
C ALA A 549 -1.50 -36.00 11.82
N ASP A 550 -0.79 -35.88 10.71
CA ASP A 550 0.59 -35.39 10.64
C ASP A 550 0.65 -33.85 10.75
N LEU A 551 1.63 -33.33 11.48
CA LEU A 551 1.85 -31.90 11.70
C LEU A 551 3.12 -31.41 11.01
N TYR A 552 3.02 -30.36 10.19
CA TYR A 552 4.16 -29.68 9.56
C TYR A 552 4.07 -28.18 9.79
N VAL A 553 5.20 -27.51 10.03
CA VAL A 553 5.27 -26.08 10.37
C VAL A 553 6.38 -25.40 9.58
N LYS A 554 6.12 -24.20 9.07
CA LYS A 554 7.11 -23.37 8.37
C LYS A 554 6.87 -21.86 8.56
N PHE A 555 7.94 -21.11 8.71
CA PHE A 555 7.97 -19.65 8.76
C PHE A 555 7.85 -19.04 7.35
N GLY A 556 6.98 -18.04 7.19
CA GLY A 556 6.89 -17.18 6.00
C GLY A 556 6.29 -17.81 4.73
N SER A 557 6.05 -19.12 4.71
CA SER A 557 5.33 -19.81 3.62
C SER A 557 4.69 -21.10 4.12
N ALA A 558 3.71 -21.62 3.38
CA ALA A 558 3.16 -22.95 3.64
C ALA A 558 4.25 -24.05 3.66
N PRO A 559 4.19 -25.01 4.60
CA PRO A 559 5.10 -26.16 4.62
C PRO A 559 4.71 -27.23 3.58
N THR A 560 5.67 -28.08 3.21
CA THR A 560 5.43 -29.34 2.49
C THR A 560 6.02 -30.52 3.27
N ASP A 561 5.68 -31.75 2.89
CA ASP A 561 6.23 -33.00 3.44
C ASP A 561 7.77 -33.01 3.54
N THR A 562 8.44 -32.35 2.58
CA THR A 562 9.90 -32.29 2.41
C THR A 562 10.53 -30.94 2.76
N VAL A 563 9.74 -29.85 2.78
CA VAL A 563 10.21 -28.48 3.07
C VAL A 563 9.39 -27.90 4.22
N ASN A 564 9.89 -28.08 5.43
CA ASN A 564 9.31 -27.58 6.67
C ASN A 564 10.45 -27.19 7.63
N ASP A 565 10.15 -26.33 8.58
CA ASP A 565 11.11 -25.92 9.62
C ASP A 565 11.03 -26.85 10.83
N CYS A 566 9.89 -27.53 11.00
CA CYS A 566 9.64 -28.55 12.00
C CYS A 566 8.42 -29.40 11.58
N LYS A 567 8.42 -30.68 11.98
CA LYS A 567 7.31 -31.62 11.75
C LYS A 567 7.22 -32.69 12.84
N SER A 568 6.06 -33.31 12.97
CA SER A 568 5.77 -34.45 13.82
C SER A 568 4.75 -35.34 13.10
N THR A 569 4.97 -36.66 13.07
CA THR A 569 4.20 -37.63 12.28
C THR A 569 4.07 -38.96 13.03
N ASN A 570 3.46 -38.96 14.22
CA ASN A 570 3.13 -40.20 14.93
C ASN A 570 1.83 -40.79 14.36
N SER A 571 1.53 -42.06 14.68
CA SER A 571 0.35 -42.77 14.15
C SER A 571 -0.97 -42.43 14.86
N THR A 572 -1.16 -41.16 15.25
CA THR A 572 -2.33 -40.67 16.00
C THR A 572 -2.54 -39.18 15.76
N ASN A 573 -3.67 -38.61 16.22
CA ASN A 573 -3.87 -37.16 16.25
C ASN A 573 -2.95 -36.36 17.20
N ALA A 574 -2.02 -36.99 17.93
CA ALA A 574 -1.27 -36.38 19.03
C ALA A 574 0.16 -35.97 18.63
N GLU A 575 0.28 -34.83 17.96
CA GLU A 575 1.54 -34.30 17.44
C GLU A 575 2.05 -33.12 18.25
N THR A 576 3.37 -32.91 18.26
CA THR A 576 3.97 -31.69 18.83
C THR A 576 5.20 -31.28 18.06
N CYS A 577 5.19 -30.03 17.60
CA CYS A 577 6.27 -29.39 16.90
C CYS A 577 6.75 -28.18 17.71
N THR A 578 8.05 -28.12 18.03
CA THR A 578 8.65 -27.09 18.88
C THR A 578 9.80 -26.37 18.17
N ILE A 579 9.77 -25.04 18.19
CA ILE A 579 10.77 -24.14 17.63
C ILE A 579 11.26 -23.24 18.78
N ALA A 580 12.43 -23.56 19.34
CA ALA A 580 12.94 -22.92 20.56
C ALA A 580 13.22 -21.41 20.39
N ALA A 581 13.76 -21.03 19.23
CA ALA A 581 14.07 -19.65 18.85
C ALA A 581 13.33 -19.29 17.55
N PRO A 582 12.05 -18.89 17.64
CA PRO A 582 11.25 -18.52 16.47
C PRO A 582 11.64 -17.14 15.92
N SER A 583 11.49 -16.97 14.62
CA SER A 583 11.59 -15.69 13.93
C SER A 583 10.32 -14.87 14.12
N ALA A 584 10.43 -13.53 14.11
CA ALA A 584 9.27 -12.64 14.11
C ALA A 584 8.52 -12.72 12.78
N GLY A 585 7.20 -12.94 12.80
CA GLY A 585 6.35 -13.01 11.62
C GLY A 585 5.36 -14.19 11.64
N THR A 586 4.82 -14.53 10.47
CA THR A 586 3.77 -15.56 10.35
C THR A 586 4.36 -16.95 10.18
N TYR A 587 3.97 -17.86 11.06
CA TYR A 587 4.16 -19.30 10.89
C TYR A 587 2.92 -19.92 10.25
N TYR A 588 3.13 -20.73 9.21
CA TYR A 588 2.13 -21.53 8.54
C TYR A 588 2.23 -22.97 9.04
N VAL A 589 1.08 -23.60 9.27
CA VAL A 589 0.95 -24.94 9.84
C VAL A 589 0.03 -25.76 8.96
N ALA A 590 0.48 -26.94 8.56
CA ALA A 590 -0.33 -27.94 7.89
C ALA A 590 -0.60 -29.11 8.84
N VAL A 591 -1.87 -29.46 9.02
CA VAL A 591 -2.32 -30.70 9.68
C VAL A 591 -2.89 -31.61 8.60
N LYS A 592 -2.14 -32.65 8.23
CA LYS A 592 -2.43 -33.54 7.11
C LYS A 592 -3.01 -34.86 7.63
N ALA A 593 -4.15 -35.27 7.10
CA ALA A 593 -4.79 -36.52 7.47
C ALA A 593 -4.09 -37.71 6.80
N TYR A 594 -3.13 -38.35 7.49
CA TYR A 594 -2.57 -39.63 7.03
C TYR A 594 -3.68 -40.69 6.95
N ALA A 595 -4.60 -40.67 7.93
CA ALA A 595 -5.92 -41.27 7.85
C ALA A 595 -6.98 -40.23 8.26
N ALA A 596 -8.23 -40.40 7.80
CA ALA A 596 -9.31 -39.49 8.16
C ALA A 596 -9.43 -39.29 9.69
N PHE A 597 -9.47 -38.03 10.13
CA PHE A 597 -9.57 -37.67 11.55
C PHE A 597 -10.80 -36.79 11.83
N SER A 598 -11.24 -36.80 13.09
CA SER A 598 -12.35 -35.99 13.58
C SER A 598 -12.23 -35.69 15.07
N GLY A 599 -12.69 -34.52 15.49
CA GLY A 599 -12.65 -34.05 16.88
C GLY A 599 -11.27 -33.59 17.37
N LEU A 600 -10.32 -33.37 16.46
CA LEU A 600 -8.96 -32.92 16.76
C LEU A 600 -8.99 -31.48 17.31
N SER A 601 -8.10 -31.18 18.25
CA SER A 601 -7.82 -29.85 18.76
C SER A 601 -6.38 -29.47 18.48
N ILE A 602 -6.14 -28.26 17.98
CA ILE A 602 -4.80 -27.71 17.77
C ILE A 602 -4.61 -26.43 18.59
N VAL A 603 -3.44 -26.31 19.21
CA VAL A 603 -2.97 -25.12 19.92
C VAL A 603 -1.68 -24.65 19.26
N GLY A 604 -1.60 -23.36 18.94
CA GLY A 604 -0.32 -22.68 18.70
C GLY A 604 -0.02 -21.78 19.89
N ASP A 605 1.12 -21.97 20.55
CA ASP A 605 1.53 -21.16 21.70
C ASP A 605 3.02 -20.79 21.60
N TYR A 606 3.43 -19.77 22.34
CA TYR A 606 4.82 -19.40 22.51
C TYR A 606 5.02 -18.74 23.87
N SER A 607 6.22 -18.84 24.41
CA SER A 607 6.64 -17.90 25.45
C SER A 607 6.82 -16.54 24.77
N THR A 608 5.96 -15.57 25.07
CA THR A 608 6.35 -14.16 24.85
C THR A 608 7.59 -13.94 25.69
N GLY A 609 8.75 -13.75 25.05
CA GLY A 609 9.93 -13.26 25.76
C GLY A 609 9.57 -11.89 26.29
N GLY A 610 9.21 -11.84 27.57
CA GLY A 610 8.79 -10.61 28.20
C GLY A 610 9.93 -9.62 28.09
N SER A 611 9.70 -8.50 27.39
CA SER A 611 10.54 -7.31 27.51
C SER A 611 10.25 -6.65 28.87
N GLY A 612 10.49 -7.41 29.95
CA GLY A 612 10.62 -6.97 31.33
C GLY A 612 12.08 -6.78 31.74
N GLY A 613 13.01 -6.91 30.77
CA GLY A 613 14.37 -6.41 30.91
C GLY A 613 14.38 -4.88 30.89
N VAL A 614 15.23 -4.28 31.72
CA VAL A 614 15.37 -2.83 31.83
C VAL A 614 15.97 -2.28 30.53
N GLN A 615 15.21 -1.45 29.80
CA GLN A 615 15.61 -0.91 28.49
C GLN A 615 15.62 0.62 28.48
N THR A 616 16.62 1.18 27.80
CA THR A 616 16.77 2.64 27.60
C THR A 616 16.45 2.99 26.15
N TYR A 617 15.56 3.96 25.96
CA TYR A 617 15.19 4.56 24.67
C TYR A 617 15.71 6.00 24.64
N SER A 618 16.18 6.50 23.50
CA SER A 618 16.84 7.81 23.40
C SER A 618 16.49 8.56 22.13
N ASN A 619 16.42 9.90 22.22
CA ASN A 619 16.41 10.81 21.08
C ASN A 619 17.61 11.76 21.21
N ALA A 620 18.42 11.85 20.15
CA ALA A 620 19.61 12.69 20.05
C ALA A 620 19.54 13.68 18.86
N THR A 621 18.32 13.96 18.38
CA THR A 621 18.05 15.02 17.42
C THR A 621 17.89 16.34 18.17
N ASP A 622 18.46 17.41 17.62
CA ASP A 622 18.35 18.76 18.15
C ASP A 622 16.92 19.30 18.03
N TYR A 623 16.33 19.74 19.14
CA TYR A 623 15.06 20.48 19.16
C TYR A 623 15.30 21.90 19.71
N THR A 624 15.18 22.90 18.85
CA THR A 624 15.40 24.31 19.19
C THR A 624 14.43 24.80 20.27
N ILE A 625 14.98 25.36 21.34
CA ILE A 625 14.26 26.09 22.38
C ILE A 625 14.36 27.57 22.01
N SER A 626 13.22 28.15 21.64
CA SER A 626 13.09 29.58 21.37
C SER A 626 12.56 30.32 22.59
N ASP A 627 12.96 31.58 22.71
CA ASP A 627 12.53 32.53 23.73
C ASP A 627 10.99 32.54 23.89
N ASN A 628 10.51 32.41 25.13
CA ASN A 628 9.08 32.37 25.49
C ASN A 628 8.23 31.34 24.70
N ALA A 629 8.84 30.25 24.22
CA ALA A 629 8.17 29.21 23.43
C ALA A 629 8.18 27.83 24.08
N THR A 630 7.43 26.90 23.50
CA THR A 630 7.39 25.48 23.90
C THR A 630 7.87 24.61 22.76
N VAL A 631 8.72 23.62 23.06
CA VAL A 631 9.16 22.60 22.11
C VAL A 631 8.99 21.19 22.72
N GLU A 632 8.72 20.19 21.88
CA GLU A 632 8.58 18.80 22.29
C GLU A 632 9.52 17.90 21.47
N SER A 633 10.31 17.07 22.17
CA SER A 633 11.13 16.00 21.57
C SER A 633 10.48 14.65 21.87
N PRO A 634 10.08 13.83 20.87
CA PRO A 634 9.42 12.55 21.07
C PRO A 634 10.39 11.36 21.14
N ILE A 635 10.00 10.31 21.86
CA ILE A 635 10.57 8.96 21.82
C ILE A 635 9.40 7.98 21.64
N ALA A 636 9.42 7.20 20.56
CA ALA A 636 8.45 6.14 20.33
C ALA A 636 8.90 4.84 21.02
N VAL A 637 8.04 4.28 21.87
CA VAL A 637 8.25 2.99 22.53
C VAL A 637 7.26 1.99 21.96
N SER A 638 7.76 1.00 21.22
CA SER A 638 6.95 -0.04 20.57
C SER A 638 7.33 -1.44 21.07
N GLY A 639 6.43 -2.42 20.90
CA GLY A 639 6.68 -3.83 21.23
C GLY A 639 6.78 -4.13 22.74
N ARG A 640 6.34 -3.20 23.60
CA ARG A 640 6.26 -3.39 25.06
C ARG A 640 4.81 -3.66 25.47
N SER A 641 4.60 -4.28 26.63
CA SER A 641 3.27 -4.54 27.20
C SER A 641 3.26 -4.28 28.71
N GLY A 642 2.10 -3.91 29.24
CA GLY A 642 1.95 -3.48 30.64
C GLY A 642 2.34 -2.03 30.89
N ASN A 643 2.36 -1.65 32.16
CA ASN A 643 2.65 -0.29 32.60
C ASN A 643 4.16 -0.07 32.84
N ALA A 644 4.59 1.18 32.78
CA ALA A 644 5.96 1.58 33.09
C ALA A 644 6.26 1.38 34.59
N PRO A 645 7.54 1.28 35.01
CA PRO A 645 7.87 1.01 36.40
C PRO A 645 7.82 2.28 37.26
N SER A 646 7.75 2.09 38.58
CA SER A 646 7.71 3.20 39.55
C SER A 646 9.06 3.89 39.79
N ASN A 647 10.12 3.41 39.13
CA ASN A 647 11.49 3.91 39.21
C ASN A 647 12.11 4.16 37.83
N ALA A 648 11.30 4.52 36.83
CA ALA A 648 11.77 4.86 35.49
C ALA A 648 12.75 6.05 35.55
N SER A 649 13.81 6.02 34.74
CA SER A 649 14.90 6.98 34.79
C SER A 649 14.96 7.80 33.51
N VAL A 650 14.74 9.12 33.61
CA VAL A 650 14.79 10.07 32.48
C VAL A 650 16.07 10.88 32.55
N SER A 651 16.99 10.69 31.61
CA SER A 651 18.21 11.50 31.49
C SER A 651 18.04 12.55 30.40
N VAL A 652 18.33 13.81 30.71
CA VAL A 652 18.23 14.95 29.79
C VAL A 652 19.56 15.65 29.64
N ASN A 653 19.82 16.16 28.44
CA ASN A 653 20.93 17.03 28.09
C ASN A 653 20.35 18.17 27.23
N ILE A 654 20.17 19.32 27.89
CA ILE A 654 19.59 20.54 27.31
C ILE A 654 20.66 21.62 27.37
N GLN A 655 21.00 22.19 26.21
CA GLN A 655 21.89 23.32 26.11
C GLN A 655 21.07 24.61 26.21
N HIS A 656 21.35 25.46 27.20
CA HIS A 656 20.67 26.74 27.42
C HIS A 656 21.57 27.66 28.23
N THR A 657 21.63 28.95 27.93
CA THR A 657 22.48 29.90 28.68
C THR A 657 21.95 30.22 30.09
N TYR A 658 20.64 30.08 30.32
CA TYR A 658 20.00 30.33 31.61
C TYR A 658 18.99 29.21 31.95
N GLN A 659 19.36 28.24 32.79
CA GLN A 659 18.47 27.11 33.10
C GLN A 659 17.26 27.52 33.96
N GLY A 660 17.39 28.61 34.73
CA GLY A 660 16.33 29.19 35.56
C GLY A 660 15.09 29.65 34.79
N ASP A 661 15.14 29.66 33.46
CA ASP A 661 13.99 30.01 32.64
C ASP A 661 13.14 28.82 32.18
N LEU A 662 13.73 27.63 32.19
CA LEU A 662 13.13 26.43 31.63
C LEU A 662 12.22 25.69 32.62
N LYS A 663 11.03 25.33 32.14
CA LYS A 663 10.21 24.26 32.70
C LYS A 663 10.32 23.05 31.78
N VAL A 664 10.68 21.89 32.34
CA VAL A 664 10.91 20.65 31.62
C VAL A 664 9.96 19.59 32.17
N ASP A 665 9.12 19.03 31.31
CA ASP A 665 8.15 17.99 31.65
C ASP A 665 8.40 16.73 30.81
N LEU A 666 8.22 15.56 31.41
CA LEU A 666 7.93 14.34 30.68
C LEU A 666 6.42 14.26 30.43
N VAL A 667 6.01 14.00 29.19
CA VAL A 667 4.63 13.74 28.80
C VAL A 667 4.50 12.27 28.42
N ALA A 668 3.56 11.58 29.06
CA ALA A 668 3.24 10.18 28.81
C ALA A 668 2.33 10.01 27.57
N PRO A 669 2.18 8.79 27.02
CA PRO A 669 1.40 8.55 25.80
C PRO A 669 -0.09 8.89 25.90
N ASP A 670 -0.65 8.91 27.11
CA ASP A 670 -2.04 9.32 27.41
C ASP A 670 -2.21 10.86 27.52
N GLY A 671 -1.09 11.61 27.57
CA GLY A 671 -1.05 13.05 27.82
C GLY A 671 -0.73 13.47 29.25
N SER A 672 -0.57 12.53 30.19
CA SER A 672 -0.20 12.81 31.59
C SER A 672 1.18 13.46 31.70
N VAL A 673 1.33 14.44 32.61
CA VAL A 673 2.49 15.35 32.66
C VAL A 673 3.23 15.25 33.99
N TYR A 674 4.53 14.96 33.91
CA TYR A 674 5.44 14.83 35.06
C TYR A 674 6.53 15.91 35.00
N VAL A 675 6.51 16.83 35.96
CA VAL A 675 7.49 17.93 36.02
C VAL A 675 8.86 17.39 36.44
N LEU A 676 9.87 17.56 35.59
CA LEU A 676 11.27 17.19 35.87
C LEU A 676 12.08 18.39 36.38
N HIS A 677 11.91 19.56 35.74
CA HIS A 677 12.54 20.82 36.13
C HIS A 677 11.53 21.95 36.07
N ASN A 678 11.61 22.91 37.00
CA ASN A 678 10.73 24.08 37.00
C ASN A 678 11.47 25.33 37.50
N ARG A 679 12.15 26.01 36.57
CA ARG A 679 12.74 27.34 36.78
C ARG A 679 13.68 27.47 37.99
N THR A 680 14.34 26.37 38.34
CA THR A 680 15.38 26.31 39.39
C THR A 680 16.78 26.59 38.83
N GLY A 681 17.76 26.84 39.69
CA GLY A 681 19.18 26.94 39.28
C GLY A 681 19.64 28.28 38.69
N GLY A 682 18.75 29.23 38.42
CA GLY A 682 19.08 30.60 38.04
C GLY A 682 19.97 30.69 36.79
N ALA A 683 20.95 31.61 36.82
CA ALA A 683 21.87 31.92 35.72
C ALA A 683 22.93 30.83 35.42
N THR A 684 22.70 29.59 35.82
CA THR A 684 23.55 28.46 35.47
C THR A 684 23.20 27.99 34.06
N ALA A 685 24.20 27.76 33.22
CA ALA A 685 23.98 27.24 31.87
C ALA A 685 23.82 25.70 31.87
N ASN A 686 22.94 25.23 30.98
CA ASN A 686 22.63 23.86 30.62
C ASN A 686 21.96 23.01 31.73
N ILE A 687 21.09 22.09 31.31
CA ILE A 687 20.52 21.04 32.18
C ILE A 687 21.06 19.69 31.70
N VAL A 688 22.02 19.14 32.44
CA VAL A 688 22.49 17.75 32.26
C VAL A 688 22.17 16.98 33.53
N ALA A 689 21.05 16.26 33.53
CA ALA A 689 20.46 15.69 34.73
C ALA A 689 19.73 14.37 34.46
N THR A 690 19.59 13.56 35.52
CA THR A 690 18.79 12.32 35.48
C THR A 690 17.75 12.34 36.59
N TYR A 691 16.50 12.07 36.23
CA TYR A 691 15.33 12.11 37.11
C TYR A 691 14.71 10.72 37.24
N THR A 692 14.36 10.32 38.46
CA THR A 692 13.57 9.11 38.69
C THR A 692 12.09 9.48 38.79
N VAL A 693 11.24 8.88 37.96
CA VAL A 693 9.81 9.19 37.85
C VAL A 693 9.00 7.92 38.10
N ASN A 694 7.90 8.04 38.88
CA ASN A 694 6.96 6.96 39.06
C ASN A 694 5.92 6.98 37.93
N LEU A 695 6.01 6.00 37.03
CA LEU A 695 5.16 5.88 35.85
C LEU A 695 4.25 4.63 35.92
N SER A 696 3.98 4.09 37.12
CA SER A 696 3.23 2.83 37.28
C SER A 696 1.76 2.87 36.85
N SER A 697 1.20 4.06 36.63
CA SER A 697 -0.12 4.26 36.02
C SER A 697 -0.09 4.22 34.48
N GLU A 698 1.07 4.44 33.87
CA GLU A 698 1.22 4.74 32.45
C GLU A 698 1.53 3.51 31.62
N ALA A 699 0.94 3.38 30.43
CA ALA A 699 1.30 2.32 29.50
C ALA A 699 2.75 2.48 28.99
N LEU A 700 3.53 1.40 28.97
CA LEU A 700 4.89 1.41 28.40
C LEU A 700 4.89 1.80 26.93
N ASN A 701 3.91 1.27 26.18
CA ASN A 701 3.85 1.30 24.73
C ASN A 701 3.15 2.58 24.25
N GLY A 702 3.84 3.40 23.46
CA GLY A 702 3.35 4.68 22.96
C GLY A 702 4.45 5.72 22.80
N THR A 703 4.07 6.95 22.45
CA THR A 703 5.00 8.06 22.25
C THR A 703 5.15 8.86 23.54
N TRP A 704 6.32 8.76 24.16
CA TRP A 704 6.75 9.61 25.26
C TRP A 704 7.34 10.90 24.71
N LYS A 705 7.21 12.02 25.41
CA LYS A 705 7.82 13.29 24.98
C LYS A 705 8.53 14.00 26.12
N LEU A 706 9.66 14.63 25.82
CA LEU A 706 10.25 15.67 26.65
C LEU A 706 9.76 17.01 26.14
N ARG A 707 8.93 17.69 26.93
CA ARG A 707 8.44 19.04 26.65
C ARG A 707 9.31 20.04 27.41
N VAL A 708 9.82 21.05 26.70
CA VAL A 708 10.56 22.17 27.30
C VAL A 708 9.85 23.47 26.97
N ASN A 709 9.48 24.20 28.01
CA ASN A 709 8.92 25.54 27.92
C ASN A 709 9.97 26.53 28.40
N ASP A 710 10.42 27.43 27.53
CA ASP A 710 11.07 28.65 27.96
C ASP A 710 9.99 29.67 28.39
N ASN A 711 10.21 30.33 29.53
CA ASN A 711 9.34 31.37 30.07
C ASN A 711 10.14 32.60 30.53
N GLY A 712 11.42 32.70 30.12
CA GLY A 712 12.27 33.88 30.30
C GLY A 712 12.44 34.65 29.00
N PRO A 713 12.83 35.94 29.07
CA PRO A 713 13.25 36.72 27.92
C PRO A 713 14.78 36.92 27.87
N GLY A 714 15.41 36.57 26.76
CA GLY A 714 16.79 36.94 26.40
C GLY A 714 17.75 35.79 26.16
N ASP A 715 17.35 34.56 26.48
CA ASP A 715 18.16 33.34 26.36
C ASP A 715 17.47 32.34 25.43
N VAL A 716 18.26 31.50 24.75
CA VAL A 716 17.76 30.47 23.81
C VAL A 716 18.67 29.25 23.83
N GLY A 717 18.23 28.12 23.27
CA GLY A 717 19.07 26.93 23.19
C GLY A 717 18.42 25.75 22.48
N LYS A 718 18.66 24.54 22.98
CA LYS A 718 18.13 23.30 22.40
C LYS A 718 18.07 22.14 23.39
N ILE A 719 17.12 21.24 23.18
CA ILE A 719 17.26 19.85 23.64
C ILE A 719 18.30 19.23 22.72
N ASP A 720 19.46 18.84 23.27
CA ASP A 720 20.59 18.24 22.53
C ASP A 720 20.48 16.71 22.53
N SER A 721 20.04 16.13 23.66
CA SER A 721 19.64 14.71 23.73
C SER A 721 18.83 14.42 24.98
N TRP A 722 18.01 13.36 24.94
CA TRP A 722 17.39 12.79 26.14
C TRP A 722 17.11 11.30 25.98
N SER A 723 16.83 10.63 27.10
CA SER A 723 16.49 9.22 27.14
C SER A 723 15.55 8.89 28.29
N ILE A 724 14.77 7.83 28.12
CA ILE A 724 13.93 7.23 29.16
C ILE A 724 14.28 5.75 29.31
N ARG A 725 14.50 5.31 30.55
CA ARG A 725 14.83 3.94 30.92
C ARG A 725 13.73 3.35 31.79
N PHE A 726 13.12 2.28 31.31
CA PHE A 726 12.10 1.49 32.02
C PHE A 726 12.70 0.16 32.47
#